data_AF-A0A175RK92-F1
#
_entry.id   AF-A0A175RK92-F1
#
_cell.length_a   1.000
_cell.length_b   1.000
_cell.length_c   1.000
_cell.angle_alpha   90.00
_cell.angle_beta   90.00
_cell.angle_gamma   90.00
#
_symmetry.space_group_name_H-M   'P 1'
#
loop_
_entity.id
_entity.type
_entity.pdbx_description
1 polymer ?
#
loop_
_entity_poly.entity_id
_entity_poly.type
_entity_poly.pdbx_seq_one_letter_code
_entity_poly.pdbx_strand_id
1 'polypeptide(L)'
;MTTVARVVLDSPLPQLDRLFDYRVPSELEDDCVPGVRVKVPLRTGARMSDAYVVEVVSEGDWPGELSQVEEVLSPVPVLAPEIWTLARAVADRAAGVASDVLRLAVPTRQVRAEKAWLARDTSWSPPTVEPTPVTGYAEGVLEALLAAHGRAAVDAVPHPVDLGSADEPVWVPGWAATLAQAASQVIAREESAVLAVPDFRDVTDLERALLALLPSERVVRFDAKQTNGQRAKALLQARTHAVVAIGNRTAVFAPATELGLIAMWDDGDASFIEPRAPYVHSRDVALVRAAQSGAALLFLAHARSTDVQRLVELHWLQEVAPYRVPTPKVVPTAQQASAEGFAAQARIPSTAWRAAREASQHGPVLVQVANPGFGTGLVCADCGERAHCRVCGGPLGSPHRNATPQCRFCGALAVGFRCPTCGGGKLKPVGQGAQRTADELGRAFPGTRIVVADGSRPLDEVPARPAVVVATRGAEPSVPGGYACVLLLDGERLLAREGLRVQEDVLRFWTNAAAKGAPGAEVYLVGIGGRLATAMATWRLDGPAHDELADRRELHFPPAVRVATLTGTDEAVTAAVEALGDATVGPVLGPVPVEGDPVPGTVRAIVRFPYAHGAEVAATLKAEVIRRSSTRRVLPGGNRRRAAPTLRVRLDDAEPFTEV
;
A
#
# COMPACT_ATOMS: atom_id res chain seq x y z
N MET A 1 -46.34 -7.46 -15.18
CA MET A 1 -45.37 -6.36 -15.01
C MET A 1 -44.06 -6.83 -15.61
N THR A 2 -43.31 -5.97 -16.28
CA THR A 2 -42.07 -6.38 -16.95
C THR A 2 -40.91 -6.22 -15.98
N THR A 3 -40.36 -7.33 -15.50
CA THR A 3 -39.19 -7.31 -14.62
C THR A 3 -37.96 -6.79 -15.39
N VAL A 4 -37.28 -5.77 -14.86
CA VAL A 4 -36.11 -5.13 -15.48
C VAL A 4 -34.91 -5.26 -14.56
N ALA A 5 -33.80 -5.79 -15.08
CA ALA A 5 -32.51 -5.79 -14.39
C ALA A 5 -31.69 -4.58 -14.85
N ARG A 6 -31.27 -3.73 -13.91
CA ARG A 6 -30.25 -2.71 -14.18
C ARG A 6 -28.88 -3.32 -13.92
N VAL A 7 -28.05 -3.39 -14.95
CA VAL A 7 -26.76 -4.09 -14.90
C VAL A 7 -25.60 -3.13 -15.12
N VAL A 8 -24.49 -3.37 -14.42
CA VAL A 8 -23.19 -2.77 -14.74
C VAL A 8 -22.39 -3.75 -15.59
N LEU A 9 -21.88 -3.28 -16.74
CA LEU A 9 -21.04 -4.09 -17.62
C LEU A 9 -19.64 -4.25 -17.02
N ASP A 10 -19.08 -5.46 -17.10
CA ASP A 10 -17.69 -5.71 -16.74
C ASP A 10 -16.76 -5.26 -17.89
N SER A 11 -16.63 -3.94 -18.07
CA SER A 11 -15.88 -3.35 -19.17
C SER A 11 -15.10 -2.11 -18.75
N PRO A 12 -13.77 -2.06 -18.96
CA PRO A 12 -12.94 -0.90 -18.60
C PRO A 12 -13.11 0.30 -19.55
N LEU A 13 -14.15 0.29 -20.40
CA LEU A 13 -14.40 1.34 -21.37
C LEU A 13 -15.18 2.48 -20.70
N PRO A 14 -14.63 3.72 -20.62
CA PRO A 14 -15.28 4.82 -19.91
C PRO A 14 -16.68 5.16 -20.43
N GLN A 15 -16.91 5.03 -21.74
CA GLN A 15 -18.22 5.25 -22.36
C GLN A 15 -19.30 4.21 -21.99
N LEU A 16 -18.89 3.10 -21.37
CA LEU A 16 -19.79 2.05 -20.86
C LEU A 16 -19.94 2.11 -19.33
N ASP A 17 -19.35 3.11 -18.66
CA ASP A 17 -19.37 3.23 -17.20
C ASP A 17 -20.69 3.79 -16.65
N ARG A 18 -21.78 3.08 -16.90
CA ARG A 18 -23.14 3.39 -16.44
C ARG A 18 -23.96 2.11 -16.29
N LEU A 19 -25.14 2.22 -15.70
CA LEU A 19 -26.11 1.13 -15.68
C LEU A 19 -26.82 1.02 -17.04
N PHE A 20 -27.17 -0.21 -17.40
CA PHE A 20 -27.95 -0.55 -18.59
C PHE A 20 -29.16 -1.37 -18.18
N ASP A 21 -30.32 -1.02 -18.73
CA ASP A 21 -31.58 -1.72 -18.47
C ASP A 21 -31.74 -2.89 -19.43
N TYR A 22 -32.07 -4.06 -18.89
CA TYR A 22 -32.41 -5.27 -19.64
C TYR A 22 -33.70 -5.88 -19.11
N ARG A 23 -34.54 -6.37 -20.01
CA ARG A 23 -35.71 -7.16 -19.62
C ARG A 23 -35.26 -8.52 -19.07
N VAL A 24 -35.85 -8.95 -17.96
CA VAL A 24 -35.64 -10.29 -17.41
C VAL A 24 -36.68 -11.24 -18.03
N PRO A 25 -36.27 -12.30 -18.76
CA PRO A 25 -37.18 -13.36 -19.20
C PRO A 25 -37.82 -14.07 -18.01
N SER A 26 -39.07 -14.52 -18.14
CA SER A 26 -39.80 -15.22 -17.07
C SER A 26 -39.07 -16.46 -16.54
N GLU A 27 -38.28 -17.11 -17.40
CA GLU A 27 -37.47 -18.29 -17.05
C GLU A 27 -36.29 -17.97 -16.12
N LEU A 28 -35.87 -16.71 -16.04
CA LEU A 28 -34.73 -16.24 -15.25
C LEU A 28 -35.14 -15.41 -14.03
N GLU A 29 -36.43 -15.16 -13.81
CA GLU A 29 -36.91 -14.24 -12.76
C GLU A 29 -36.47 -14.65 -11.35
N ASP A 30 -36.46 -15.96 -11.06
CA ASP A 30 -36.10 -16.48 -9.72
C ASP A 30 -34.59 -16.34 -9.43
N ASP A 31 -33.74 -16.46 -10.45
CA ASP A 31 -32.27 -16.47 -10.31
C ASP A 31 -31.63 -15.10 -10.58
N CYS A 32 -32.31 -14.21 -11.30
CA CYS A 32 -31.80 -12.89 -11.69
C CYS A 32 -31.98 -11.88 -10.55
N VAL A 33 -31.23 -12.05 -9.46
CA VAL A 33 -31.28 -11.20 -8.26
C VAL A 33 -30.08 -10.23 -8.20
N PRO A 34 -30.17 -9.12 -7.43
CA PRO A 34 -29.03 -8.22 -7.24
C PRO A 34 -27.75 -8.95 -6.81
N GLY A 35 -26.64 -8.60 -7.44
CA GLY A 35 -25.31 -9.11 -7.17
C GLY A 35 -24.87 -10.31 -8.01
N VAL A 36 -25.78 -10.95 -8.76
CA VAL A 36 -25.43 -12.11 -9.61
C VAL A 36 -24.71 -11.68 -10.88
N ARG A 37 -23.94 -12.61 -11.46
CA ARG A 37 -23.31 -12.42 -12.77
C ARG A 37 -24.28 -12.82 -13.87
N VAL A 38 -24.43 -11.96 -14.86
CA VAL A 38 -25.27 -12.19 -16.04
C VAL A 38 -24.48 -11.97 -17.31
N LYS A 39 -24.97 -12.57 -18.40
CA LYS A 39 -24.50 -12.31 -19.75
C LYS A 39 -25.57 -11.52 -20.49
N VAL A 40 -25.16 -10.43 -21.13
CA VAL A 40 -26.08 -9.51 -21.80
C VAL A 40 -25.58 -9.13 -23.19
N PRO A 41 -26.47 -8.92 -24.17
CA PRO A 41 -26.08 -8.47 -25.50
C PRO A 41 -25.73 -6.97 -25.52
N LEU A 42 -24.63 -6.63 -26.17
CA LEU A 42 -24.22 -5.29 -26.56
C LEU A 42 -24.64 -5.03 -28.00
N ARG A 43 -25.63 -4.15 -28.20
CA ARG A 43 -26.13 -3.67 -29.51
C ARG A 43 -26.71 -4.79 -30.39
N THR A 44 -28.04 -4.78 -30.59
CA THR A 44 -28.77 -5.69 -31.52
C THR A 44 -28.19 -7.11 -31.61
N GLY A 45 -27.90 -7.74 -30.46
CA GLY A 45 -27.52 -9.15 -30.33
C GLY A 45 -26.12 -9.57 -30.87
N ALA A 46 -25.33 -8.67 -31.46
CA ALA A 46 -24.13 -9.09 -32.20
C ALA A 46 -22.90 -9.42 -31.32
N ARG A 47 -22.88 -8.97 -30.06
CA ARG A 47 -21.76 -9.18 -29.14
C ARG A 47 -22.28 -9.36 -27.72
N MET A 48 -21.76 -10.32 -26.99
CA MET A 48 -22.10 -10.53 -25.58
C MET A 48 -21.12 -9.84 -24.65
N SER A 49 -21.58 -9.46 -23.46
CA SER A 49 -20.76 -8.95 -22.37
C SER A 49 -21.15 -9.61 -21.06
N ASP A 50 -20.16 -9.83 -20.22
CA ASP A 50 -20.40 -10.14 -18.81
C ASP A 50 -20.79 -8.86 -18.07
N ALA A 51 -21.68 -9.00 -17.10
CA ALA A 51 -22.21 -7.91 -16.30
C ALA A 51 -22.64 -8.41 -14.92
N TYR A 52 -22.85 -7.47 -14.00
CA TYR A 52 -23.43 -7.74 -12.69
C TYR A 52 -24.80 -7.07 -12.59
N VAL A 53 -25.80 -7.78 -12.08
CA VAL A 53 -27.09 -7.18 -11.73
C VAL A 53 -26.87 -6.29 -10.52
N VAL A 54 -27.20 -5.01 -10.63
CA VAL A 54 -27.09 -4.04 -9.52
C VAL A 54 -28.41 -3.95 -8.77
N GLU A 55 -29.51 -3.89 -9.51
CA GLU A 55 -30.87 -3.84 -8.97
C GLU A 55 -31.87 -4.45 -9.95
N VAL A 56 -33.02 -4.86 -9.42
CA VAL A 56 -34.15 -5.39 -10.19
C VAL A 56 -35.36 -4.53 -9.86
N VAL A 57 -36.01 -3.99 -10.89
CA VAL A 57 -37.11 -3.04 -10.78
C VAL A 57 -38.31 -3.49 -11.62
N SER A 58 -39.51 -3.02 -11.26
CA SER A 58 -40.76 -3.37 -11.95
C SER A 58 -41.06 -2.54 -13.20
N GLU A 59 -40.40 -1.38 -13.35
CA GLU A 59 -40.41 -0.51 -14.53
C GLU A 59 -39.03 0.15 -14.68
N GLY A 60 -38.50 0.21 -15.91
CA GLY A 60 -37.23 0.86 -16.24
C GLY A 60 -37.43 2.28 -16.78
N ASP A 61 -36.36 3.06 -16.84
CA ASP A 61 -36.43 4.48 -17.29
C ASP A 61 -36.37 4.63 -18.82
N TRP A 62 -36.10 3.53 -19.53
CA TRP A 62 -35.96 3.52 -20.98
C TRP A 62 -37.32 3.39 -21.70
N PRO A 63 -37.70 4.34 -22.57
CA PRO A 63 -39.01 4.33 -23.23
C PRO A 63 -39.10 3.36 -24.44
N GLY A 64 -37.99 2.76 -24.86
CA GLY A 64 -37.93 1.87 -26.04
C GLY A 64 -37.95 0.38 -25.70
N GLU A 65 -37.81 -0.47 -26.71
CA GLU A 65 -37.71 -1.92 -26.52
C GLU A 65 -36.38 -2.29 -25.84
N LEU A 66 -36.48 -3.07 -24.76
CA LEU A 66 -35.33 -3.55 -24.00
C LEU A 66 -34.82 -4.87 -24.57
N SER A 67 -33.50 -4.96 -24.75
CA SER A 67 -32.83 -6.25 -24.92
C SER A 67 -33.07 -7.13 -23.68
N GLN A 68 -33.09 -8.44 -23.87
CA GLN A 68 -33.24 -9.40 -22.78
C GLN A 68 -31.90 -9.77 -22.15
N VAL A 69 -31.92 -10.12 -20.86
CA VAL A 69 -30.82 -10.85 -20.23
C VAL A 69 -30.72 -12.22 -20.92
N GLU A 70 -29.52 -12.59 -21.37
CA GLU A 70 -29.31 -13.86 -22.09
C GLU A 70 -29.19 -15.03 -21.11
N GLU A 71 -28.41 -14.85 -20.04
CA GLU A 71 -28.03 -15.94 -19.15
C GLU A 71 -27.70 -15.39 -17.76
N VAL A 72 -28.21 -16.04 -16.69
CA VAL A 72 -27.69 -15.90 -15.33
C VAL A 72 -26.58 -16.94 -15.14
N LEU A 73 -25.32 -16.49 -15.04
CA LEU A 73 -24.16 -17.39 -15.01
C LEU A 73 -24.11 -18.23 -13.73
N SER A 74 -24.64 -17.70 -12.63
CA SER A 74 -24.68 -18.33 -11.31
C SER A 74 -25.70 -17.60 -10.43
N PRO A 75 -26.54 -18.30 -9.65
CA PRO A 75 -27.47 -17.67 -8.71
C PRO A 75 -26.75 -17.13 -7.46
N VAL A 76 -25.43 -17.32 -7.34
CA VAL A 76 -24.65 -16.80 -6.22
C VAL A 76 -24.45 -15.29 -6.38
N PRO A 77 -24.99 -14.46 -5.48
CA PRO A 77 -24.79 -13.01 -5.54
C PRO A 77 -23.37 -12.69 -5.07
N VAL A 78 -22.46 -12.39 -5.99
CA VAL A 78 -21.04 -12.14 -5.66
C VAL A 78 -20.71 -10.66 -5.48
N LEU A 79 -21.51 -9.78 -6.08
CA LEU A 79 -21.37 -8.34 -5.90
C LEU A 79 -22.33 -7.92 -4.79
N ALA A 80 -21.78 -7.65 -3.61
CA ALA A 80 -22.57 -7.13 -2.51
C ALA A 80 -23.00 -5.67 -2.79
N PRO A 81 -24.23 -5.25 -2.44
CA PRO A 81 -24.73 -3.90 -2.75
C PRO A 81 -23.84 -2.77 -2.21
N GLU A 82 -23.30 -2.93 -1.00
CA GLU A 82 -22.39 -1.97 -0.38
C GLU A 82 -21.06 -1.85 -1.14
N ILE A 83 -20.59 -2.93 -1.76
CA ILE A 83 -19.38 -2.94 -2.58
C ILE A 83 -19.62 -2.26 -3.93
N TRP A 84 -20.81 -2.38 -4.52
CA TRP A 84 -21.18 -1.60 -5.69
C TRP A 84 -21.16 -0.10 -5.39
N THR A 85 -21.83 0.32 -4.32
CA THR A 85 -21.91 1.71 -3.89
C THR A 85 -20.52 2.29 -3.61
N LEU A 86 -19.64 1.51 -2.98
CA LEU A 86 -18.25 1.88 -2.77
C LEU A 86 -17.49 2.01 -4.10
N ALA A 87 -17.58 1.01 -4.98
CA ALA A 87 -16.85 1.01 -6.25
C ALA A 87 -17.25 2.17 -7.15
N ARG A 88 -18.55 2.51 -7.21
CA ARG A 88 -19.07 3.66 -7.94
C ARG A 88 -18.50 4.97 -7.39
N ALA A 89 -18.59 5.19 -6.07
CA ALA A 89 -18.11 6.41 -5.43
C ALA A 89 -16.59 6.60 -5.56
N VAL A 90 -15.81 5.50 -5.43
CA VAL A 90 -14.35 5.51 -5.62
C VAL A 90 -14.00 5.84 -7.07
N ALA A 91 -14.68 5.22 -8.03
CA ALA A 91 -14.45 5.52 -9.45
C ALA A 91 -14.79 6.98 -9.78
N ASP A 92 -15.88 7.52 -9.25
CA ASP A 92 -16.26 8.92 -9.50
C ASP A 92 -15.30 9.90 -8.84
N ARG A 93 -14.85 9.63 -7.61
CA ARG A 93 -13.82 10.44 -6.93
C ARG A 93 -12.51 10.50 -7.70
N ALA A 94 -12.16 9.43 -8.41
CA ALA A 94 -10.88 9.25 -9.10
C ALA A 94 -10.95 9.49 -10.62
N ALA A 95 -12.07 10.03 -11.14
CA ALA A 95 -12.32 10.19 -12.57
C ALA A 95 -12.16 8.89 -13.39
N GLY A 96 -12.45 7.76 -12.76
CA GLY A 96 -12.28 6.40 -13.28
C GLY A 96 -13.57 5.69 -13.65
N VAL A 97 -13.43 4.38 -13.89
CA VAL A 97 -14.51 3.45 -14.28
C VAL A 97 -14.81 2.49 -13.12
N ALA A 98 -16.08 2.23 -12.82
CA ALA A 98 -16.45 1.36 -11.71
C ALA A 98 -15.98 -0.09 -11.90
N SER A 99 -15.99 -0.61 -13.13
CA SER A 99 -15.47 -1.97 -13.41
C SER A 99 -13.99 -2.13 -13.05
N ASP A 100 -13.19 -1.07 -13.23
CA ASP A 100 -11.77 -1.07 -12.86
C ASP A 100 -11.55 -1.14 -11.34
N VAL A 101 -12.53 -0.70 -10.56
CA VAL A 101 -12.56 -0.85 -9.11
C VAL A 101 -13.15 -2.22 -8.72
N LEU A 102 -14.25 -2.65 -9.36
CA LEU A 102 -14.91 -3.92 -9.08
C LEU A 102 -14.00 -5.14 -9.27
N ARG A 103 -13.07 -5.12 -10.23
CA ARG A 103 -12.08 -6.20 -10.39
C ARG A 103 -11.15 -6.39 -9.19
N LEU A 104 -11.02 -5.38 -8.33
CA LEU A 104 -10.26 -5.46 -7.08
C LEU A 104 -11.08 -6.18 -5.99
N ALA A 105 -12.39 -5.93 -5.97
CA ALA A 105 -13.33 -6.45 -4.99
C ALA A 105 -13.81 -7.88 -5.33
N VAL A 106 -14.19 -8.11 -6.59
CA VAL A 106 -14.84 -9.34 -7.05
C VAL A 106 -13.84 -10.17 -7.87
N PRO A 107 -13.46 -11.38 -7.42
CA PRO A 107 -12.59 -12.26 -8.18
C PRO A 107 -13.31 -12.82 -9.40
N THR A 108 -12.54 -13.37 -10.35
CA THR A 108 -13.09 -14.09 -11.50
C THR A 108 -13.93 -15.29 -11.04
N ARG A 109 -14.95 -15.66 -11.82
CA ARG A 109 -15.90 -16.72 -11.46
C ARG A 109 -15.20 -18.03 -11.09
N GLN A 110 -15.57 -18.61 -9.95
CA GLN A 110 -15.02 -19.88 -9.46
C GLN A 110 -16.16 -20.88 -9.21
N VAL A 111 -16.47 -21.70 -10.22
CA VAL A 111 -17.61 -22.64 -10.19
C VAL A 111 -17.58 -23.57 -8.98
N ARG A 112 -16.39 -24.08 -8.60
CA ARG A 112 -16.25 -24.98 -7.44
C ARG A 112 -16.56 -24.27 -6.12
N ALA A 113 -16.14 -23.01 -5.97
CA ALA A 113 -16.41 -22.23 -4.75
C ALA A 113 -17.90 -21.88 -4.66
N GLU A 114 -18.53 -21.50 -5.77
CA GLU A 114 -19.96 -21.20 -5.85
C GLU A 114 -20.83 -22.42 -5.50
N LYS A 115 -20.52 -23.59 -6.08
CA LYS A 115 -21.23 -24.85 -5.73
C LYS A 115 -21.08 -25.21 -4.26
N ALA A 116 -19.88 -25.09 -3.70
CA ALA A 116 -19.64 -25.37 -2.29
C ALA A 116 -20.41 -24.41 -1.37
N TRP A 117 -20.51 -23.14 -1.75
CA TRP A 117 -21.30 -22.15 -1.01
C TRP A 117 -22.80 -22.44 -1.08
N LEU A 118 -23.33 -22.81 -2.25
CA LEU A 118 -24.75 -23.20 -2.38
C LEU A 118 -25.09 -24.46 -1.55
N ALA A 119 -24.16 -25.40 -1.43
CA ALA A 119 -24.33 -26.64 -0.66
C ALA A 119 -23.96 -26.50 0.83
N ARG A 120 -23.67 -25.28 1.33
CA ARG A 120 -23.26 -25.07 2.71
C ARG A 120 -24.41 -25.31 3.69
N ASP A 121 -24.07 -25.71 4.90
CA ASP A 121 -25.00 -25.71 6.02
C ASP A 121 -25.25 -24.27 6.46
N THR A 122 -26.46 -23.75 6.22
CA THR A 122 -26.86 -22.40 6.60
C THR A 122 -27.23 -22.27 8.08
N SER A 123 -27.33 -23.39 8.81
CA SER A 123 -27.59 -23.39 10.26
C SER A 123 -26.32 -23.29 11.11
N TRP A 124 -25.15 -23.53 10.52
CA TRP A 124 -23.87 -23.42 11.20
C TRP A 124 -23.50 -21.96 11.47
N SER A 125 -23.04 -21.68 12.69
CA SER A 125 -22.49 -20.39 13.10
C SER A 125 -21.08 -20.55 13.70
N PRO A 126 -20.19 -19.56 13.50
CA PRO A 126 -18.90 -19.55 14.19
C PRO A 126 -19.06 -19.44 15.72
N PRO A 127 -18.03 -19.80 16.50
CA PRO A 127 -18.04 -19.59 17.95
C PRO A 127 -18.23 -18.12 18.33
N THR A 128 -18.86 -17.88 19.48
CA THR A 128 -18.96 -16.55 20.10
C THR A 128 -17.59 -16.11 20.59
N VAL A 129 -17.34 -14.80 20.57
CA VAL A 129 -16.07 -14.19 20.96
C VAL A 129 -16.29 -13.27 22.14
N GLU A 130 -15.48 -13.40 23.18
CA GLU A 130 -15.43 -12.45 24.27
C GLU A 130 -14.50 -11.27 23.91
N PRO A 131 -14.91 -10.02 24.17
CA PRO A 131 -14.10 -8.86 23.81
C PRO A 131 -12.83 -8.79 24.67
N THR A 132 -11.68 -8.62 24.03
CA THR A 132 -10.40 -8.42 24.71
C THR A 132 -10.11 -6.91 24.86
N PRO A 133 -9.81 -6.40 26.07
CA PRO A 133 -9.49 -4.99 26.26
C PRO A 133 -8.32 -4.52 25.39
N VAL A 134 -8.38 -3.29 24.92
CA VAL A 134 -7.30 -2.68 24.12
C VAL A 134 -6.23 -2.11 25.04
N THR A 135 -5.09 -2.77 25.09
CA THR A 135 -4.00 -2.44 26.02
C THR A 135 -3.01 -1.43 25.46
N GLY A 136 -2.31 -0.71 26.34
CA GLY A 136 -1.31 0.31 25.96
C GLY A 136 -1.87 1.72 25.81
N TYR A 137 -3.17 1.92 26.02
CA TYR A 137 -3.86 3.20 25.97
C TYR A 137 -4.53 3.51 27.30
N ALA A 138 -5.07 4.72 27.45
CA ALA A 138 -5.91 5.03 28.61
C ALA A 138 -7.15 4.12 28.60
N GLU A 139 -7.52 3.61 29.78
CA GLU A 139 -8.55 2.60 29.96
C GLU A 139 -9.88 3.00 29.30
N GLY A 140 -10.42 2.13 28.45
CA GLY A 140 -11.73 2.30 27.81
C GLY A 140 -11.78 3.31 26.67
N VAL A 141 -10.69 4.04 26.36
CA VAL A 141 -10.73 5.11 25.35
C VAL A 141 -11.00 4.56 23.95
N LEU A 142 -10.32 3.49 23.54
CA LEU A 142 -10.51 2.90 22.22
C LEU A 142 -11.82 2.11 22.17
N GLU A 143 -12.21 1.43 23.24
CA GLU A 143 -13.48 0.71 23.33
C GLU A 143 -14.67 1.66 23.21
N ALA A 144 -14.64 2.81 23.90
CA ALA A 144 -15.65 3.84 23.80
C ALA A 144 -15.70 4.46 22.39
N LEU A 145 -14.53 4.69 21.78
CA LEU A 145 -14.45 5.18 20.41
C LEU A 145 -15.08 4.19 19.41
N LEU A 146 -14.76 2.90 19.53
CA LEU A 146 -15.36 1.84 18.71
C LEU A 146 -16.87 1.71 18.95
N ALA A 147 -17.33 1.80 20.20
CA ALA A 147 -18.76 1.81 20.55
C ALA A 147 -19.52 2.99 19.94
N ALA A 148 -18.88 4.15 19.84
CA ALA A 148 -19.47 5.35 19.26
C ALA A 148 -19.28 5.45 17.73
N HIS A 149 -18.73 4.41 17.09
CA HIS A 149 -18.37 4.42 15.66
C HIS A 149 -17.47 5.62 15.31
N GLY A 150 -16.56 5.94 16.23
CA GLY A 150 -15.67 7.08 16.14
C GLY A 150 -14.55 6.89 15.13
N ARG A 151 -13.81 7.98 14.90
CA ARG A 151 -12.72 8.03 13.92
C ARG A 151 -11.48 8.60 14.58
N ALA A 152 -10.36 7.90 14.50
CA ALA A 152 -9.12 8.35 15.12
C ALA A 152 -7.88 8.09 14.27
N ALA A 153 -6.92 9.01 14.40
CA ALA A 153 -5.51 8.72 14.22
C ALA A 153 -4.99 8.17 15.54
N VAL A 154 -4.47 6.95 15.52
CA VAL A 154 -3.99 6.23 16.69
C VAL A 154 -2.48 6.04 16.56
N ASP A 155 -1.73 6.49 17.55
CA ASP A 155 -0.29 6.20 17.61
C ASP A 155 -0.13 4.77 18.14
N ALA A 156 0.67 3.95 17.47
CA ALA A 156 0.85 2.54 17.83
C ALA A 156 1.80 2.35 19.02
N VAL A 157 1.49 1.33 19.83
CA VAL A 157 2.37 0.77 20.87
C VAL A 157 3.74 0.40 20.28
N PRO A 158 4.84 1.10 20.64
CA PRO A 158 6.12 1.05 19.92
C PRO A 158 7.09 -0.02 20.46
N HIS A 159 6.59 -1.21 20.75
CA HIS A 159 7.40 -2.36 21.14
C HIS A 159 6.62 -3.68 20.90
N PRO A 160 7.31 -4.85 20.87
CA PRO A 160 6.63 -6.14 20.86
C PRO A 160 5.79 -6.38 22.11
N VAL A 161 4.68 -7.09 21.95
CA VAL A 161 3.71 -7.45 23.00
C VAL A 161 3.49 -8.96 22.97
N ASP A 162 3.32 -9.55 24.15
CA ASP A 162 2.92 -10.94 24.30
C ASP A 162 1.39 -11.00 24.48
N LEU A 163 0.72 -11.70 23.57
CA LEU A 163 -0.73 -11.98 23.65
C LEU A 163 -1.03 -13.41 24.13
N GLY A 164 0.00 -14.20 24.40
CA GLY A 164 -0.13 -15.59 24.78
C GLY A 164 -0.48 -15.79 26.25
N SER A 165 -0.49 -17.06 26.65
CA SER A 165 -0.56 -17.43 28.07
C SER A 165 0.85 -17.49 28.67
N ALA A 166 0.95 -17.59 29.99
CA ALA A 166 2.24 -17.71 30.68
C ALA A 166 3.09 -18.90 30.21
N ASP A 167 2.45 -19.99 29.77
CA ASP A 167 3.11 -21.22 29.33
C ASP A 167 3.36 -21.25 27.80
N GLU A 168 2.56 -20.52 27.03
CA GLU A 168 2.63 -20.45 25.56
C GLU A 168 2.60 -18.98 25.10
N PRO A 169 3.75 -18.27 25.12
CA PRO A 169 3.82 -16.86 24.73
C PRO A 169 3.63 -16.70 23.22
N VAL A 170 2.90 -15.66 22.84
CA VAL A 170 2.64 -15.30 21.43
C VAL A 170 3.08 -13.85 21.23
N TRP A 171 4.34 -13.70 20.85
CA TRP A 171 4.93 -12.39 20.57
C TRP A 171 4.50 -11.86 19.21
N VAL A 172 3.95 -10.64 19.23
CA VAL A 172 3.52 -9.87 18.06
C VAL A 172 3.99 -8.42 18.18
N PRO A 173 4.05 -7.66 17.06
CA PRO A 173 4.22 -6.22 17.14
C PRO A 173 3.08 -5.54 17.92
N GLY A 174 3.37 -4.49 18.69
CA GLY A 174 2.36 -3.77 19.47
C GLY A 174 1.23 -3.15 18.63
N TRP A 175 1.52 -2.72 17.40
CA TRP A 175 0.49 -2.26 16.46
C TRP A 175 -0.48 -3.39 16.09
N ALA A 176 0.02 -4.62 15.90
CA ALA A 176 -0.78 -5.76 15.50
C ALA A 176 -1.68 -6.22 16.66
N ALA A 177 -1.15 -6.20 17.88
CA ALA A 177 -1.92 -6.42 19.10
C ALA A 177 -3.07 -5.41 19.24
N THR A 178 -2.79 -4.12 19.01
CA THR A 178 -3.81 -3.06 19.07
C THR A 178 -4.95 -3.32 18.08
N LEU A 179 -4.64 -3.64 16.82
CA LEU A 179 -5.64 -3.93 15.81
C LEU A 179 -6.43 -5.21 16.11
N ALA A 180 -5.78 -6.26 16.62
CA ALA A 180 -6.43 -7.52 16.98
C ALA A 180 -7.39 -7.35 18.16
N GLN A 181 -6.98 -6.60 19.20
CA GLN A 181 -7.85 -6.27 20.33
C GLN A 181 -9.04 -5.42 19.89
N ALA A 182 -8.82 -4.38 19.06
CA ALA A 182 -9.89 -3.56 18.50
C ALA A 182 -10.87 -4.40 17.65
N ALA A 183 -10.38 -5.32 16.83
CA ALA A 183 -11.22 -6.23 16.05
C ALA A 183 -12.03 -7.19 16.96
N SER A 184 -11.47 -7.64 18.08
CA SER A 184 -12.21 -8.48 19.04
C SER A 184 -13.42 -7.77 19.64
N GLN A 185 -13.33 -6.45 19.87
CA GLN A 185 -14.44 -5.64 20.38
C GLN A 185 -15.61 -5.58 19.39
N VAL A 186 -15.31 -5.51 18.10
CA VAL A 186 -16.31 -5.43 17.02
C VAL A 186 -16.92 -6.81 16.74
N ILE A 187 -16.10 -7.86 16.69
CA ILE A 187 -16.59 -9.24 16.50
C ILE A 187 -17.47 -9.69 17.66
N ALA A 188 -17.19 -9.27 18.89
CA ALA A 188 -18.05 -9.55 20.05
C ALA A 188 -19.48 -8.97 19.92
N ARG A 189 -19.68 -8.00 19.01
CA ARG A 189 -20.99 -7.41 18.67
C ARG A 189 -21.62 -8.02 17.42
N GLU A 190 -21.01 -9.09 16.88
CA GLU A 190 -21.38 -9.70 15.59
C GLU A 190 -21.32 -8.72 14.41
N GLU A 191 -20.39 -7.78 14.47
CA GLU A 191 -20.05 -6.85 13.39
C GLU A 191 -18.74 -7.28 12.70
N SER A 192 -18.61 -7.01 11.41
CA SER A 192 -17.37 -7.32 10.67
C SER A 192 -16.33 -6.22 10.84
N ALA A 193 -15.06 -6.59 10.75
CA ALA A 193 -13.94 -5.66 10.72
C ALA A 193 -13.11 -5.84 9.44
N VAL A 194 -12.60 -4.75 8.88
CA VAL A 194 -11.69 -4.75 7.73
C VAL A 194 -10.38 -4.11 8.14
N LEU A 195 -9.30 -4.88 8.15
CA LEU A 195 -7.97 -4.43 8.55
C LEU A 195 -7.01 -4.51 7.36
N ALA A 196 -6.51 -3.37 6.90
CA ALA A 196 -5.58 -3.29 5.78
C ALA A 196 -4.16 -2.96 6.26
N VAL A 197 -3.17 -3.70 5.76
CA VAL A 197 -1.76 -3.57 6.14
C VAL A 197 -0.85 -3.54 4.90
N PRO A 198 0.35 -2.95 4.97
CA PRO A 198 1.15 -2.68 3.76
C PRO A 198 1.58 -3.92 2.99
N ASP A 199 2.25 -4.88 3.64
CA ASP A 199 2.87 -6.01 2.95
C ASP A 199 2.48 -7.38 3.54
N PHE A 200 3.08 -8.45 2.99
CA PHE A 200 2.72 -9.81 3.39
C PHE A 200 3.18 -10.19 4.81
N ARG A 201 4.22 -9.53 5.32
CA ARG A 201 4.79 -9.74 6.66
C ARG A 201 3.87 -9.12 7.68
N ASP A 202 3.39 -7.91 7.40
CA ASP A 202 2.38 -7.25 8.22
C ASP A 202 1.10 -8.11 8.29
N VAL A 203 0.66 -8.71 7.16
CA VAL A 203 -0.49 -9.62 7.19
C VAL A 203 -0.23 -10.84 8.09
N THR A 204 0.98 -11.40 8.05
CA THR A 204 1.37 -12.53 8.91
C THR A 204 1.41 -12.14 10.39
N ASP A 205 1.98 -10.98 10.73
CA ASP A 205 2.03 -10.48 12.11
C ASP A 205 0.62 -10.19 12.65
N LEU A 206 -0.24 -9.59 11.82
CA LEU A 206 -1.64 -9.34 12.16
C LEU A 206 -2.46 -10.62 12.29
N GLU A 207 -2.30 -11.58 11.37
CA GLU A 207 -2.98 -12.88 11.46
C GLU A 207 -2.58 -13.62 12.74
N ARG A 208 -1.29 -13.61 13.10
CA ARG A 208 -0.81 -14.18 14.35
C ARG A 208 -1.46 -13.53 15.57
N ALA A 209 -1.56 -12.20 15.59
CA ALA A 209 -2.22 -11.47 16.67
C ALA A 209 -3.71 -11.80 16.77
N LEU A 210 -4.41 -11.90 15.63
CA LEU A 210 -5.81 -12.26 15.59
C LEU A 210 -6.06 -13.70 16.03
N LEU A 211 -5.26 -14.66 15.58
CA LEU A 211 -5.41 -16.07 15.95
C LEU A 211 -5.05 -16.35 17.42
N ALA A 212 -4.33 -15.44 18.08
CA ALA A 212 -4.14 -15.49 19.52
C ALA A 212 -5.42 -15.13 20.30
N LEU A 213 -6.31 -14.31 19.71
CA LEU A 213 -7.49 -13.76 20.40
C LEU A 213 -8.82 -14.30 19.85
N LEU A 214 -8.86 -14.77 18.61
CA LEU A 214 -10.07 -15.11 17.87
C LEU A 214 -10.01 -16.53 17.30
N PRO A 215 -11.17 -17.23 17.22
CA PRO A 215 -11.28 -18.45 16.44
C PRO A 215 -10.90 -18.23 14.98
N SER A 216 -10.26 -19.23 14.37
CA SER A 216 -9.79 -19.17 12.97
C SER A 216 -10.92 -18.88 11.97
N GLU A 217 -12.14 -19.28 12.29
CA GLU A 217 -13.36 -19.12 11.50
C GLU A 217 -13.81 -17.66 11.37
N ARG A 218 -13.33 -16.80 12.28
CA ARG A 218 -13.57 -15.34 12.28
C ARG A 218 -12.51 -14.58 11.49
N VAL A 219 -11.39 -15.19 11.09
CA VAL A 219 -10.29 -14.50 10.39
C VAL A 219 -10.27 -14.89 8.91
N VAL A 220 -10.37 -13.92 8.02
CA VAL A 220 -10.42 -14.15 6.56
C VAL A 220 -9.40 -13.29 5.84
N ARG A 221 -8.52 -13.94 5.06
CA ARG A 221 -7.50 -13.24 4.27
C ARG A 221 -8.04 -12.75 2.93
N PHE A 222 -7.61 -11.55 2.53
CA PHE A 222 -7.84 -10.86 1.25
C PHE A 222 -6.51 -10.29 0.73
N ASP A 223 -5.54 -11.17 0.45
CA ASP A 223 -4.20 -10.76 0.02
C ASP A 223 -3.78 -11.35 -1.33
N ALA A 224 -2.74 -10.77 -1.92
CA ALA A 224 -2.30 -11.08 -3.27
C ALA A 224 -1.69 -12.48 -3.43
N LYS A 225 -1.34 -13.20 -2.35
CA LYS A 225 -0.80 -14.56 -2.43
C LYS A 225 -1.91 -15.60 -2.62
N GLN A 226 -3.17 -15.25 -2.39
CA GLN A 226 -4.29 -16.16 -2.57
C GLN A 226 -4.57 -16.45 -4.05
N THR A 227 -4.83 -17.71 -4.35
CA THR A 227 -5.40 -18.13 -5.64
C THR A 227 -6.80 -17.54 -5.83
N ASN A 228 -7.27 -17.42 -7.09
CA ASN A 228 -8.63 -16.96 -7.37
C ASN A 228 -9.71 -17.81 -6.66
N GLY A 229 -9.48 -19.12 -6.52
CA GLY A 229 -10.34 -20.02 -5.75
C GLY A 229 -10.44 -19.65 -4.27
N GLN A 230 -9.29 -19.36 -3.63
CA GLN A 230 -9.23 -18.91 -2.24
C GLN A 230 -9.89 -17.55 -2.06
N ARG A 231 -9.64 -16.59 -2.96
CA ARG A 231 -10.29 -15.27 -2.95
C ARG A 231 -11.82 -15.38 -3.08
N ALA A 232 -12.32 -16.25 -3.95
CA ALA A 232 -13.75 -16.48 -4.08
C ALA A 232 -14.36 -17.10 -2.81
N LYS A 233 -13.67 -18.07 -2.19
CA LYS A 233 -14.11 -18.63 -0.90
C LYS A 233 -14.13 -17.55 0.19
N ALA A 234 -13.09 -16.74 0.30
CA ALA A 234 -12.98 -15.65 1.26
C ALA A 234 -14.10 -14.61 1.09
N LEU A 235 -14.35 -14.16 -0.15
CA LEU A 235 -15.45 -13.25 -0.46
C LEU A 235 -16.80 -13.82 -0.03
N LEU A 236 -17.04 -15.10 -0.31
CA LEU A 236 -18.31 -15.75 0.02
C LEU A 236 -18.47 -16.00 1.53
N GLN A 237 -17.39 -16.30 2.24
CA GLN A 237 -17.39 -16.46 3.71
C GLN A 237 -17.62 -15.12 4.41
N ALA A 238 -17.03 -14.03 3.93
CA ALA A 238 -17.21 -12.70 4.52
C ALA A 238 -18.64 -12.13 4.36
N ARG A 239 -19.52 -12.87 3.67
CA ARG A 239 -20.95 -12.55 3.50
C ARG A 239 -21.88 -13.44 4.31
N THR A 240 -21.36 -14.47 5.00
CA THR A 240 -22.21 -15.41 5.75
C THR A 240 -22.36 -15.03 7.21
N HIS A 241 -21.33 -14.42 7.81
CA HIS A 241 -21.27 -14.05 9.21
C HIS A 241 -20.20 -12.99 9.43
N ALA A 242 -20.17 -12.39 10.62
CA ALA A 242 -19.18 -11.41 11.00
C ALA A 242 -17.76 -11.98 11.03
N VAL A 243 -16.86 -11.35 10.28
CA VAL A 243 -15.44 -11.74 10.16
C VAL A 243 -14.51 -10.53 10.25
N VAL A 244 -13.26 -10.80 10.61
CA VAL A 244 -12.13 -9.90 10.44
C VAL A 244 -11.48 -10.20 9.10
N ALA A 245 -11.76 -9.35 8.11
CA ALA A 245 -11.12 -9.38 6.81
C ALA A 245 -9.75 -8.68 6.89
N ILE A 246 -8.67 -9.44 6.71
CA ILE A 246 -7.29 -8.91 6.73
C ILE A 246 -6.65 -8.98 5.35
N GLY A 247 -5.79 -8.04 5.01
CA GLY A 247 -4.99 -8.14 3.80
C GLY A 247 -4.30 -6.85 3.42
N ASN A 248 -3.82 -6.78 2.18
CA ASN A 248 -3.12 -5.61 1.66
C ASN A 248 -4.10 -4.56 1.10
N ARG A 249 -3.67 -3.81 0.09
CA ARG A 249 -4.44 -2.73 -0.54
C ARG A 249 -5.88 -3.07 -0.94
N THR A 250 -6.18 -4.32 -1.29
CA THR A 250 -7.53 -4.72 -1.74
C THR A 250 -8.47 -5.14 -0.61
N ALA A 251 -7.97 -5.33 0.62
CA ALA A 251 -8.79 -5.76 1.75
C ALA A 251 -9.91 -4.77 2.07
N VAL A 252 -9.69 -3.47 1.84
CA VAL A 252 -10.69 -2.40 1.98
C VAL A 252 -11.94 -2.59 1.09
N PHE A 253 -11.93 -3.53 0.14
CA PHE A 253 -13.08 -3.90 -0.70
C PHE A 253 -13.73 -5.24 -0.30
N ALA A 254 -13.26 -5.91 0.75
CA ALA A 254 -13.86 -7.14 1.24
C ALA A 254 -15.33 -6.86 1.64
N PRO A 255 -16.31 -7.66 1.20
CA PRO A 255 -17.68 -7.51 1.70
C PRO A 255 -17.72 -7.78 3.21
N ALA A 256 -18.72 -7.23 3.89
CA ALA A 256 -18.78 -7.26 5.33
C ALA A 256 -20.24 -7.26 5.79
N THR A 257 -20.62 -8.24 6.62
CA THR A 257 -21.88 -8.23 7.36
C THR A 257 -21.78 -7.20 8.47
N GLU A 258 -22.64 -6.17 8.48
CA GLU A 258 -22.68 -5.09 9.48
C GLU A 258 -21.26 -4.56 9.82
N LEU A 259 -20.68 -3.78 8.92
CA LEU A 259 -19.30 -3.31 9.05
C LEU A 259 -19.15 -2.35 10.25
N GLY A 260 -18.50 -2.81 11.32
CA GLY A 260 -18.29 -2.02 12.54
C GLY A 260 -16.93 -1.32 12.60
N LEU A 261 -15.89 -1.85 11.94
CA LEU A 261 -14.55 -1.26 11.94
C LEU A 261 -13.85 -1.36 10.59
N ILE A 262 -13.23 -0.25 10.19
CA ILE A 262 -12.18 -0.21 9.18
C ILE A 262 -10.91 0.30 9.87
N ALA A 263 -9.81 -0.44 9.77
CA ALA A 263 -8.53 0.01 10.29
C ALA A 263 -7.41 -0.16 9.27
N MET A 264 -6.44 0.75 9.29
CA MET A 264 -5.25 0.68 8.45
C MET A 264 -3.99 0.82 9.29
N TRP A 265 -3.05 -0.10 9.10
CA TRP A 265 -1.69 0.04 9.60
C TRP A 265 -0.85 0.81 8.59
N ASP A 266 -0.11 1.79 9.09
CA ASP A 266 0.94 2.51 8.38
C ASP A 266 0.46 3.19 7.08
N ASP A 267 -0.46 4.14 7.24
CA ASP A 267 -1.26 4.73 6.17
C ASP A 267 -0.46 5.42 5.06
N GLY A 268 0.79 5.80 5.34
CA GLY A 268 1.71 6.43 4.39
C GLY A 268 2.46 5.45 3.49
N ASP A 269 2.32 4.13 3.66
CA ASP A 269 3.02 3.16 2.82
C ASP A 269 2.49 3.17 1.37
N ALA A 270 3.39 3.39 0.41
CA ALA A 270 3.07 3.45 -1.02
C ALA A 270 2.49 2.14 -1.59
N SER A 271 2.61 0.99 -0.89
CA SER A 271 2.00 -0.27 -1.32
C SER A 271 0.46 -0.20 -1.37
N PHE A 272 -0.15 0.74 -0.64
CA PHE A 272 -1.58 1.02 -0.67
C PHE A 272 -2.05 1.74 -1.94
N ILE A 273 -1.13 2.23 -2.78
CA ILE A 273 -1.45 2.79 -4.09
C ILE A 273 -1.73 1.63 -5.07
N GLU A 274 -2.92 1.61 -5.67
CA GLU A 274 -3.18 0.66 -6.76
C GLU A 274 -2.38 1.05 -8.02
N PRO A 275 -1.59 0.14 -8.61
CA PRO A 275 -0.77 0.43 -9.80
C PRO A 275 -1.56 0.52 -11.10
N ARG A 276 -2.85 0.16 -11.10
CA ARG A 276 -3.72 0.22 -12.28
C ARG A 276 -4.77 1.30 -12.10
N ALA A 277 -5.22 1.88 -13.21
CA ALA A 277 -6.32 2.85 -13.20
C ALA A 277 -7.51 2.32 -12.37
N PRO A 278 -8.14 3.12 -11.50
CA PRO A 278 -7.96 4.57 -11.36
C PRO A 278 -6.89 5.01 -10.33
N TYR A 279 -5.92 4.15 -10.00
CA TYR A 279 -4.76 4.46 -9.16
C TYR A 279 -5.07 4.92 -7.73
N VAL A 280 -6.23 4.49 -7.22
CA VAL A 280 -6.74 4.91 -5.91
C VAL A 280 -5.87 4.37 -4.78
N HIS A 281 -5.70 5.19 -3.75
CA HIS A 281 -5.06 4.81 -2.50
C HIS A 281 -6.07 4.14 -1.57
N SER A 282 -5.70 3.04 -0.89
CA SER A 282 -6.63 2.33 0.02
C SER A 282 -7.17 3.21 1.15
N ARG A 283 -6.38 4.18 1.64
CA ARG A 283 -6.84 5.23 2.58
C ARG A 283 -8.06 5.98 2.07
N ASP A 284 -8.06 6.43 0.82
CA ASP A 284 -9.22 7.14 0.25
C ASP A 284 -10.43 6.23 0.14
N VAL A 285 -10.23 4.96 -0.20
CA VAL A 285 -11.30 3.96 -0.20
C VAL A 285 -11.86 3.76 1.20
N ALA A 286 -11.01 3.67 2.22
CA ALA A 286 -11.42 3.54 3.62
C ALA A 286 -12.22 4.77 4.09
N LEU A 287 -11.82 5.99 3.71
CA LEU A 287 -12.56 7.22 4.01
C LEU A 287 -13.97 7.21 3.38
N VAL A 288 -14.07 6.87 2.09
CA VAL A 288 -15.36 6.76 1.39
C VAL A 288 -16.23 5.68 2.04
N ARG A 289 -15.65 4.51 2.31
CA ARG A 289 -16.36 3.38 2.89
C ARG A 289 -16.85 3.65 4.30
N ALA A 290 -16.04 4.28 5.15
CA ALA A 290 -16.45 4.68 6.50
C ALA A 290 -17.61 5.67 6.46
N ALA A 291 -17.57 6.65 5.54
CA ALA A 291 -18.67 7.60 5.36
C ALA A 291 -19.98 6.93 4.89
N GLN A 292 -19.90 5.87 4.07
CA GLN A 292 -21.06 5.14 3.57
C GLN A 292 -21.65 4.15 4.59
N SER A 293 -20.79 3.47 5.35
CA SER A 293 -21.19 2.42 6.30
C SER A 293 -21.46 2.94 7.71
N GLY A 294 -20.91 4.10 8.07
CA GLY A 294 -20.91 4.56 9.45
C GLY A 294 -20.01 3.73 10.37
N ALA A 295 -19.09 2.91 9.82
CA ALA A 295 -18.15 2.13 10.60
C ALA A 295 -17.13 3.02 11.33
N ALA A 296 -16.62 2.55 12.47
CA ALA A 296 -15.46 3.15 13.10
C ALA A 296 -14.26 3.13 12.13
N LEU A 297 -13.40 4.15 12.19
CA LEU A 297 -12.22 4.27 11.33
C LEU A 297 -10.96 4.57 12.13
N LEU A 298 -9.97 3.67 12.05
CA LEU A 298 -8.68 3.84 12.71
C LEU A 298 -7.54 3.90 11.69
N PHE A 299 -6.77 4.99 11.71
CA PHE A 299 -5.46 5.04 11.07
C PHE A 299 -4.40 4.87 12.15
N LEU A 300 -3.77 3.69 12.18
CA LEU A 300 -2.78 3.32 13.17
C LEU A 300 -1.38 3.42 12.54
N ALA A 301 -0.47 4.16 13.16
CA ALA A 301 0.92 4.29 12.71
C ALA A 301 1.84 4.62 13.90
N HIS A 302 3.15 4.41 13.78
CA HIS A 302 4.09 5.08 14.71
C HIS A 302 4.30 6.54 14.32
N ALA A 303 4.51 6.79 13.02
CA ALA A 303 4.55 8.12 12.44
C ALA A 303 3.46 8.22 11.36
N ARG A 304 2.45 9.04 11.61
CA ARG A 304 1.33 9.25 10.68
C ARG A 304 1.75 10.03 9.45
N SER A 305 1.08 9.79 8.32
CA SER A 305 1.30 10.58 7.11
C SER A 305 0.76 12.01 7.24
N THR A 306 1.25 12.89 6.37
CA THR A 306 0.70 14.25 6.17
C THR A 306 -0.78 14.25 5.79
N ASP A 307 -1.30 13.19 5.17
CA ASP A 307 -2.72 13.08 4.81
C ASP A 307 -3.60 12.82 6.03
N VAL A 308 -3.17 11.94 6.94
CA VAL A 308 -3.86 11.70 8.21
C VAL A 308 -3.71 12.90 9.14
N GLN A 309 -2.52 13.52 9.19
CA GLN A 309 -2.30 14.80 9.90
C GLN A 309 -3.30 15.86 9.46
N ARG A 310 -3.59 15.99 8.16
CA ARG A 310 -4.59 16.94 7.66
C ARG A 310 -5.97 16.67 8.27
N LEU A 311 -6.39 15.42 8.36
CA LEU A 311 -7.70 15.06 8.90
C LEU A 311 -7.79 15.30 10.41
N VAL A 312 -6.69 15.13 11.14
CA VAL A 312 -6.57 15.50 12.56
C VAL A 312 -6.74 17.01 12.74
N GLU A 313 -6.02 17.83 11.96
CA GLU A 313 -6.12 19.29 12.07
C GLU A 313 -7.47 19.86 11.61
N LEU A 314 -8.19 19.13 10.77
CA LEU A 314 -9.58 19.44 10.40
C LEU A 314 -10.58 18.98 11.48
N HIS A 315 -10.13 18.40 12.58
CA HIS A 315 -10.94 17.77 13.63
C HIS A 315 -11.90 16.69 13.10
N TRP A 316 -11.56 16.08 11.96
CA TRP A 316 -12.31 14.96 11.40
C TRP A 316 -11.89 13.63 12.04
N LEU A 317 -10.61 13.53 12.46
CA LEU A 317 -10.09 12.46 13.31
C LEU A 317 -9.81 12.99 14.72
N GLN A 318 -10.11 12.17 15.72
CA GLN A 318 -9.58 12.32 17.07
C GLN A 318 -8.13 11.78 17.12
N GLU A 319 -7.35 12.23 18.10
CA GLU A 319 -6.00 11.72 18.35
C GLU A 319 -6.01 10.82 19.58
N VAL A 320 -5.43 9.63 19.44
CA VAL A 320 -5.27 8.68 20.54
C VAL A 320 -3.82 8.22 20.60
N ALA A 321 -3.15 8.50 21.70
CA ALA A 321 -1.75 8.12 21.91
C ALA A 321 -1.60 7.07 23.03
N PRO A 322 -0.56 6.21 22.98
CA PRO A 322 -0.26 5.28 24.05
C PRO A 322 -0.09 5.98 25.40
N TYR A 323 -0.56 5.35 26.47
CA TYR A 323 -0.51 5.90 27.82
C TYR A 323 0.42 5.08 28.71
N ARG A 324 1.48 5.71 29.24
CA ARG A 324 2.48 5.09 30.13
C ARG A 324 3.12 3.81 29.57
N VAL A 325 3.38 3.80 28.27
CA VAL A 325 4.03 2.70 27.56
C VAL A 325 5.52 3.00 27.37
N PRO A 326 6.43 2.02 27.49
CA PRO A 326 7.84 2.21 27.16
C PRO A 326 8.01 2.66 25.70
N THR A 327 8.75 3.74 25.46
CA THR A 327 9.12 4.17 24.12
C THR A 327 10.56 3.74 23.80
N PRO A 328 10.92 3.56 22.52
CA PRO A 328 12.31 3.28 22.13
C PRO A 328 13.27 4.35 22.64
N LYS A 329 14.42 3.93 23.20
CA LYS A 329 15.46 4.85 23.67
C LYS A 329 16.37 5.23 22.50
N VAL A 330 15.99 6.27 21.76
CA VAL A 330 16.73 6.70 20.57
C VAL A 330 17.90 7.64 20.94
N VAL A 331 19.09 7.30 20.46
CA VAL A 331 20.35 8.04 20.65
C VAL A 331 20.85 8.54 19.28
N PRO A 332 20.63 9.82 18.94
CA PRO A 332 21.22 10.43 17.75
C PRO A 332 22.74 10.54 17.87
N THR A 333 23.47 10.25 16.79
CA THR A 333 24.95 10.23 16.81
C THR A 333 25.60 11.25 15.88
N ALA A 334 24.86 12.22 15.32
CA ALA A 334 25.39 13.15 14.32
C ALA A 334 26.59 13.98 14.79
N GLN A 335 26.70 14.24 16.10
CA GLN A 335 27.80 15.00 16.69
C GLN A 335 28.96 14.13 17.20
N GLN A 336 28.92 12.81 16.97
CA GLN A 336 29.92 11.88 17.46
C GLN A 336 30.94 11.59 16.37
N ALA A 337 32.22 11.61 16.73
CA ALA A 337 33.30 11.28 15.81
C ALA A 337 33.18 9.84 15.29
N SER A 338 33.44 9.66 14.00
CA SER A 338 33.62 8.35 13.37
C SER A 338 34.66 7.55 14.15
N ALA A 339 34.37 6.27 14.41
CA ALA A 339 35.32 5.39 15.10
C ALA A 339 36.63 5.24 14.30
N GLU A 340 37.74 4.93 14.97
CA GLU A 340 38.96 4.44 14.32
C GLU A 340 38.85 2.93 14.03
N GLY A 341 39.48 2.44 12.95
CA GLY A 341 39.51 1.00 12.63
C GLY A 341 38.27 0.46 11.89
N PHE A 342 37.87 -0.79 12.16
CA PHE A 342 36.83 -1.51 11.41
C PHE A 342 35.42 -0.87 11.46
N ALA A 343 35.10 -0.17 12.55
CA ALA A 343 33.84 0.56 12.69
C ALA A 343 33.75 1.79 11.76
N ALA A 344 34.90 2.39 11.41
CA ALA A 344 34.99 3.44 10.38
C ALA A 344 34.57 2.92 8.99
N GLN A 345 35.03 1.70 8.66
CA GLN A 345 34.73 1.05 7.38
C GLN A 345 33.24 0.69 7.27
N ALA A 346 32.62 0.30 8.39
CA ALA A 346 31.18 0.01 8.48
C ALA A 346 30.30 1.26 8.63
N ARG A 347 30.89 2.48 8.69
CA ARG A 347 30.17 3.76 8.92
C ARG A 347 29.36 3.78 10.22
N ILE A 348 29.86 3.12 11.28
CA ILE A 348 29.19 3.07 12.60
C ILE A 348 30.00 3.91 13.61
N PRO A 349 29.36 4.87 14.32
CA PRO A 349 29.98 5.60 15.43
C PRO A 349 30.45 4.66 16.55
N SER A 350 31.50 5.06 17.28
CA SER A 350 32.14 4.19 18.28
C SER A 350 31.22 3.76 19.42
N THR A 351 30.34 4.65 19.86
CA THR A 351 29.30 4.43 20.88
C THR A 351 28.29 3.37 20.42
N ALA A 352 27.69 3.57 19.24
CA ALA A 352 26.74 2.68 18.61
C ALA A 352 27.33 1.28 18.39
N TRP A 353 28.59 1.21 17.95
CA TRP A 353 29.29 -0.07 17.76
C TRP A 353 29.51 -0.82 19.08
N ARG A 354 29.95 -0.13 20.15
CA ARG A 354 30.17 -0.77 21.46
C ARG A 354 28.86 -1.33 22.02
N ALA A 355 27.80 -0.53 22.02
CA ALA A 355 26.49 -0.94 22.49
C ALA A 355 25.94 -2.13 21.70
N ALA A 356 26.03 -2.09 20.36
CA ALA A 356 25.64 -3.21 19.51
C ALA A 356 26.47 -4.47 19.80
N ARG A 357 27.78 -4.36 20.00
CA ARG A 357 28.65 -5.51 20.30
C ARG A 357 28.38 -6.14 21.66
N GLU A 358 28.00 -5.33 22.64
CA GLU A 358 27.58 -5.82 23.96
C GLU A 358 26.22 -6.49 23.90
N ALA A 359 25.24 -5.85 23.24
CA ALA A 359 23.90 -6.40 23.03
C ALA A 359 23.94 -7.72 22.26
N SER A 360 24.82 -7.84 21.26
CA SER A 360 24.94 -9.04 20.43
C SER A 360 25.45 -10.27 21.16
N GLN A 361 25.93 -10.13 22.41
CA GLN A 361 26.33 -11.25 23.26
C GLN A 361 25.13 -11.89 23.98
N HIS A 362 24.04 -11.14 24.16
CA HIS A 362 22.89 -11.54 24.98
C HIS A 362 21.60 -11.69 24.16
N GLY A 363 21.52 -11.05 22.99
CA GLY A 363 20.35 -11.12 22.13
C GLY A 363 20.64 -10.69 20.69
N PRO A 364 19.62 -10.67 19.83
CA PRO A 364 19.78 -10.25 18.45
C PRO A 364 19.88 -8.72 18.34
N VAL A 365 20.72 -8.24 17.43
CA VAL A 365 20.89 -6.82 17.10
C VAL A 365 20.44 -6.58 15.68
N LEU A 366 19.59 -5.57 15.47
CA LEU A 366 19.14 -5.15 14.15
C LEU A 366 20.09 -4.08 13.60
N VAL A 367 20.49 -4.24 12.34
CA VAL A 367 21.19 -3.21 11.56
C VAL A 367 20.36 -2.94 10.31
N GLN A 368 19.56 -1.88 10.35
CA GLN A 368 18.80 -1.42 9.20
C GLN A 368 19.71 -0.60 8.29
N VAL A 369 19.73 -0.96 7.00
CA VAL A 369 20.50 -0.26 5.97
C VAL A 369 19.59 0.24 4.85
N ALA A 370 20.04 1.28 4.16
CA ALA A 370 19.31 1.78 3.00
C ALA A 370 19.28 0.73 1.88
N ASN A 371 18.07 0.41 1.42
CA ASN A 371 17.85 -0.36 0.19
C ASN A 371 18.76 0.21 -0.91
N PRO A 372 19.59 -0.61 -1.57
CA PRO A 372 20.39 -0.14 -2.69
C PRO A 372 19.44 0.11 -3.86
N GLY A 373 18.93 1.33 -3.95
CA GLY A 373 18.40 1.85 -5.20
C GLY A 373 19.51 1.76 -6.23
N PHE A 374 19.31 0.89 -7.23
CA PHE A 374 20.02 0.86 -8.50
C PHE A 374 21.55 1.01 -8.44
N GLY A 375 22.22 -0.05 -7.98
CA GLY A 375 23.68 -0.13 -8.00
C GLY A 375 24.21 -1.54 -8.22
N THR A 376 23.91 -2.20 -9.35
CA THR A 376 24.71 -3.34 -9.82
C THR A 376 26.08 -2.85 -10.29
N GLY A 377 26.86 -2.28 -9.38
CA GLY A 377 28.26 -1.98 -9.61
C GLY A 377 29.05 -3.29 -9.70
N LEU A 378 30.10 -3.30 -10.52
CA LEU A 378 31.04 -4.41 -10.59
C LEU A 378 32.28 -4.07 -9.77
N VAL A 379 32.83 -5.06 -9.07
CA VAL A 379 34.14 -4.97 -8.39
C VAL A 379 35.07 -6.06 -8.91
N CYS A 380 36.37 -5.87 -8.75
CA CYS A 380 37.34 -6.92 -8.96
C CYS A 380 37.08 -8.08 -7.99
N ALA A 381 36.99 -9.30 -8.52
CA ALA A 381 36.78 -10.49 -7.71
C ALA A 381 37.99 -10.82 -6.81
N ASP A 382 39.18 -10.40 -7.22
CA ASP A 382 40.45 -10.76 -6.58
C ASP A 382 40.82 -9.81 -5.43
N CYS A 383 40.67 -8.48 -5.60
CA CYS A 383 41.06 -7.49 -4.58
C CYS A 383 39.91 -6.63 -4.03
N GLY A 384 38.71 -6.70 -4.63
CA GLY A 384 37.54 -5.92 -4.17
C GLY A 384 37.47 -4.47 -4.67
N GLU A 385 38.46 -3.99 -5.43
CA GLU A 385 38.46 -2.63 -6.01
C GLU A 385 37.27 -2.39 -6.95
N ARG A 386 36.72 -1.17 -6.97
CA ARG A 386 35.61 -0.80 -7.86
C ARG A 386 36.04 -0.80 -9.33
N ALA A 387 35.19 -1.37 -10.17
CA ALA A 387 35.42 -1.42 -11.61
C ALA A 387 34.94 -0.11 -12.27
N HIS A 388 35.89 0.66 -12.78
CA HIS A 388 35.63 1.94 -13.46
C HIS A 388 35.79 1.81 -14.97
N CYS A 389 35.00 2.58 -15.72
CA CYS A 389 35.13 2.71 -17.16
C CYS A 389 36.46 3.40 -17.49
N ARG A 390 37.23 2.81 -18.40
CA ARG A 390 38.49 3.41 -18.89
C ARG A 390 38.29 4.62 -19.80
N VAL A 391 37.06 4.84 -20.28
CA VAL A 391 36.72 5.94 -21.17
C VAL A 391 36.33 7.20 -20.39
N CYS A 392 35.43 7.08 -19.41
CA CYS A 392 34.90 8.25 -18.69
C CYS A 392 35.08 8.19 -17.16
N GLY A 393 35.69 7.14 -16.61
CA GLY A 393 35.78 6.93 -15.15
C GLY A 393 34.47 6.50 -14.48
N GLY A 394 33.35 6.48 -15.20
CA GLY A 394 32.04 6.10 -14.67
C GLY A 394 31.95 4.62 -14.24
N PRO A 395 31.01 4.26 -13.35
CA PRO A 395 30.91 2.92 -12.80
C PRO A 395 30.52 1.89 -13.87
N LEU A 396 31.12 0.71 -13.82
CA LEU A 396 30.72 -0.43 -14.63
C LEU A 396 29.58 -1.20 -13.95
N GLY A 397 28.58 -1.60 -14.73
CA GLY A 397 27.49 -2.48 -14.32
C GLY A 397 27.18 -3.55 -15.36
N SER A 398 26.32 -4.49 -15.01
CA SER A 398 25.88 -5.54 -15.95
C SER A 398 24.36 -5.66 -15.94
N PRO A 399 23.69 -5.62 -17.11
CA PRO A 399 22.22 -5.67 -17.20
C PRO A 399 21.62 -7.05 -16.84
N HIS A 400 22.39 -8.15 -16.92
CA HIS A 400 21.98 -9.48 -16.45
C HIS A 400 23.22 -10.37 -16.18
N ARG A 401 23.03 -11.50 -15.51
CA ARG A 401 24.09 -12.30 -14.83
C ARG A 401 25.25 -12.78 -15.72
N ASN A 402 25.13 -12.73 -17.05
CA ASN A 402 26.15 -13.10 -18.05
C ASN A 402 26.40 -12.03 -19.14
N ALA A 403 25.87 -10.82 -18.99
CA ALA A 403 26.08 -9.76 -19.98
C ALA A 403 27.48 -9.16 -19.87
N THR A 404 28.04 -8.73 -21.02
CA THR A 404 29.25 -7.92 -21.05
C THR A 404 29.07 -6.69 -20.17
N PRO A 405 29.98 -6.45 -19.20
CA PRO A 405 29.98 -5.24 -18.38
C PRO A 405 29.94 -3.97 -19.24
N GLN A 406 29.10 -3.00 -18.87
CA GLN A 406 28.98 -1.72 -19.57
C GLN A 406 29.04 -0.55 -18.58
N CYS A 407 29.63 0.55 -19.02
CA CYS A 407 29.60 1.79 -18.27
C CYS A 407 28.18 2.31 -18.19
N ARG A 408 27.74 2.68 -16.99
CA ARG A 408 26.39 3.17 -16.77
C ARG A 408 26.19 4.62 -17.22
N PHE A 409 27.26 5.38 -17.41
CA PHE A 409 27.19 6.79 -17.79
C PHE A 409 27.29 6.98 -19.31
N CYS A 410 28.29 6.38 -19.94
CA CYS A 410 28.52 6.55 -21.37
C CYS A 410 28.17 5.33 -22.22
N GLY A 411 27.68 4.24 -21.62
CA GLY A 411 27.32 3.00 -22.33
C GLY A 411 28.51 2.18 -22.83
N ALA A 412 29.75 2.64 -22.65
CA ALA A 412 30.93 1.94 -23.16
C ALA A 412 31.07 0.52 -22.58
N LEU A 413 31.19 -0.47 -23.46
CA LEU A 413 31.41 -1.87 -23.08
C LEU A 413 32.83 -2.05 -22.52
N ALA A 414 32.94 -2.71 -21.37
CA ALA A 414 34.20 -3.02 -20.71
C ALA A 414 34.65 -4.45 -21.02
N VAL A 415 34.94 -4.69 -22.30
CA VAL A 415 35.49 -5.97 -22.78
C VAL A 415 36.92 -6.15 -22.26
N GLY A 416 37.22 -7.32 -21.69
CA GLY A 416 38.59 -7.63 -21.23
C GLY A 416 39.07 -6.78 -20.05
N PHE A 417 38.19 -6.46 -19.11
CA PHE A 417 38.53 -5.73 -17.89
C PHE A 417 39.82 -6.26 -17.21
N ARG A 418 40.68 -5.34 -16.78
CA ARG A 418 41.78 -5.59 -15.84
C ARG A 418 41.72 -4.55 -14.74
N CYS A 419 41.74 -5.03 -13.50
CA CYS A 419 41.76 -4.19 -12.32
C CYS A 419 43.05 -3.33 -12.29
N PRO A 420 42.95 -2.01 -12.12
CA PRO A 420 44.14 -1.16 -12.02
C PRO A 420 44.95 -1.39 -10.74
N THR A 421 44.33 -1.93 -9.68
CA THR A 421 44.98 -2.15 -8.38
C THR A 421 45.72 -3.48 -8.30
N CYS A 422 45.15 -4.57 -8.82
CA CYS A 422 45.73 -5.93 -8.66
C CYS A 422 45.95 -6.68 -9.97
N GLY A 423 45.61 -6.11 -11.13
CA GLY A 423 45.70 -6.77 -12.44
C GLY A 423 44.66 -7.87 -12.70
N GLY A 424 43.81 -8.18 -11.72
CA GLY A 424 42.76 -9.20 -11.80
C GLY A 424 41.78 -8.96 -12.95
N GLY A 425 41.43 -10.02 -13.66
CA GLY A 425 40.53 -9.96 -14.83
C GLY A 425 39.07 -10.33 -14.53
N LYS A 426 38.81 -10.87 -13.34
CA LYS A 426 37.48 -11.33 -12.95
C LYS A 426 36.71 -10.20 -12.29
N LEU A 427 35.51 -9.96 -12.78
CA LEU A 427 34.54 -9.07 -12.15
C LEU A 427 33.50 -9.91 -11.43
N LYS A 428 33.12 -9.48 -10.24
CA LYS A 428 31.93 -9.99 -9.56
C LYS A 428 30.94 -8.85 -9.38
N PRO A 429 29.63 -9.10 -9.54
CA PRO A 429 28.63 -8.15 -9.11
C PRO A 429 28.84 -7.88 -7.63
N VAL A 430 28.82 -6.61 -7.26
CA VAL A 430 28.65 -6.25 -5.86
C VAL A 430 27.24 -6.70 -5.50
N GLY A 431 27.12 -7.58 -4.50
CA GLY A 431 25.82 -7.99 -3.99
C GLY A 431 25.02 -6.77 -3.54
N GLN A 432 23.69 -6.94 -3.45
CA GLN A 432 22.81 -5.93 -2.85
C GLN A 432 23.46 -5.42 -1.55
N GLY A 433 23.47 -4.11 -1.35
CA GLY A 433 24.17 -3.42 -0.26
C GLY A 433 23.98 -4.01 1.13
N ALA A 434 22.89 -4.72 1.43
CA ALA A 434 22.77 -5.48 2.68
C ALA A 434 23.77 -6.63 2.81
N GLN A 435 24.04 -7.40 1.74
CA GLN A 435 25.09 -8.43 1.73
C GLN A 435 26.49 -7.80 1.83
N ARG A 436 26.72 -6.66 1.18
CA ARG A 436 28.00 -5.93 1.32
C ARG A 436 28.20 -5.44 2.75
N THR A 437 27.18 -4.80 3.32
CA THR A 437 27.24 -4.36 4.72
C THR A 437 27.39 -5.58 5.63
N ALA A 438 26.75 -6.71 5.35
CA ALA A 438 26.96 -7.95 6.10
C ALA A 438 28.39 -8.50 6.01
N ASP A 439 29.04 -8.46 4.84
CA ASP A 439 30.43 -8.87 4.66
C ASP A 439 31.40 -7.91 5.40
N GLU A 440 31.12 -6.61 5.40
CA GLU A 440 31.86 -5.58 6.15
C GLU A 440 31.63 -5.72 7.67
N LEU A 441 30.39 -6.00 8.09
CA LEU A 441 29.99 -6.20 9.49
C LEU A 441 30.48 -7.52 10.07
N GLY A 442 30.63 -8.57 9.27
CA GLY A 442 31.21 -9.83 9.73
C GLY A 442 32.62 -9.65 10.32
N ARG A 443 33.36 -8.63 9.86
CA ARG A 443 34.64 -8.23 10.45
C ARG A 443 34.49 -7.39 11.72
N ALA A 444 33.43 -6.59 11.79
CA ALA A 444 33.13 -5.72 12.94
C ALA A 444 32.51 -6.48 14.14
N PHE A 445 31.93 -7.67 13.91
CA PHE A 445 31.28 -8.52 14.92
C PHE A 445 31.88 -9.94 14.92
N PRO A 446 33.16 -10.12 15.30
CA PRO A 446 33.81 -11.43 15.28
C PRO A 446 33.10 -12.41 16.24
N GLY A 447 32.86 -13.63 15.77
CA GLY A 447 32.23 -14.70 16.56
C GLY A 447 30.70 -14.59 16.67
N THR A 448 30.07 -13.56 16.11
CA THR A 448 28.61 -13.42 16.11
C THR A 448 28.03 -13.87 14.78
N ARG A 449 26.91 -14.60 14.81
CA ARG A 449 26.21 -15.03 13.59
C ARG A 449 25.63 -13.81 12.85
N ILE A 450 25.98 -13.66 11.58
CA ILE A 450 25.37 -12.65 10.70
C ILE A 450 24.20 -13.27 9.94
N VAL A 451 23.04 -12.60 9.98
CA VAL A 451 21.83 -12.95 9.24
C VAL A 451 21.49 -11.79 8.31
N VAL A 452 21.17 -12.07 7.05
CA VAL A 452 20.81 -11.04 6.06
C VAL A 452 19.35 -11.24 5.68
N ALA A 453 18.56 -10.17 5.80
CA ALA A 453 17.17 -10.13 5.39
C ALA A 453 16.97 -8.99 4.37
N ASP A 454 16.57 -9.34 3.15
CA ASP A 454 16.29 -8.36 2.09
C ASP A 454 15.13 -8.84 1.23
N GLY A 455 14.72 -8.03 0.24
CA GLY A 455 13.62 -8.40 -0.65
C GLY A 455 13.83 -9.69 -1.46
N SER A 456 15.08 -10.15 -1.61
CA SER A 456 15.41 -11.41 -2.28
C SER A 456 15.53 -12.61 -1.33
N ARG A 457 15.77 -12.35 -0.04
CA ARG A 457 15.86 -13.33 1.04
C ARG A 457 14.91 -12.92 2.17
N PRO A 458 13.59 -13.07 1.96
CA PRO A 458 12.63 -12.73 3.00
C PRO A 458 12.78 -13.70 4.18
N LEU A 459 12.93 -13.14 5.37
CA LEU A 459 12.90 -13.85 6.64
C LEU A 459 11.81 -13.21 7.50
N ASP A 460 10.77 -13.95 7.86
CA ASP A 460 9.64 -13.42 8.64
C ASP A 460 9.99 -13.26 10.12
N GLU A 461 10.68 -14.24 10.68
CA GLU A 461 11.07 -14.25 12.09
C GLU A 461 12.49 -14.76 12.27
N VAL A 462 13.17 -14.27 13.30
CA VAL A 462 14.45 -14.84 13.76
C VAL A 462 14.36 -15.19 15.26
N PRO A 463 15.03 -16.26 15.71
CA PRO A 463 15.00 -16.64 17.13
C PRO A 463 15.64 -15.57 18.03
N ALA A 464 15.13 -15.44 19.25
CA ALA A 464 15.63 -14.54 20.30
C ALA A 464 16.97 -15.04 20.89
N ARG A 465 18.02 -15.04 20.07
CA ARG A 465 19.38 -15.47 20.46
C ARG A 465 20.45 -14.59 19.83
N PRO A 466 21.69 -14.60 20.35
CA PRO A 466 22.81 -13.83 19.83
C PRO A 466 22.99 -13.93 18.30
N ALA A 467 22.77 -12.81 17.61
CA ALA A 467 22.95 -12.65 16.17
C ALA A 467 22.99 -11.15 15.78
N VAL A 468 23.62 -10.83 14.65
CA VAL A 468 23.47 -9.52 13.99
C VAL A 468 22.62 -9.72 12.74
N VAL A 469 21.48 -9.04 12.69
CA VAL A 469 20.53 -9.09 11.58
C VAL A 469 20.68 -7.84 10.75
N VAL A 470 21.20 -7.99 9.53
CA VAL A 470 21.34 -6.91 8.56
C VAL A 470 20.11 -6.92 7.67
N ALA A 471 19.27 -5.90 7.80
CA ALA A 471 18.01 -5.81 7.07
C ALA A 471 17.96 -4.57 6.19
N THR A 472 17.42 -4.71 4.99
CA THR A 472 16.96 -3.53 4.23
C THR A 472 15.64 -3.03 4.81
N ARG A 473 15.38 -1.71 4.69
CA ARG A 473 14.09 -1.09 5.03
C ARG A 473 12.89 -1.95 4.60
N GLY A 474 12.00 -2.28 5.53
CA GLY A 474 10.78 -3.08 5.31
C GLY A 474 11.02 -4.59 5.24
N ALA A 475 12.26 -5.06 5.37
CA ALA A 475 12.60 -6.49 5.39
C ALA A 475 13.04 -6.98 6.76
N GLU A 476 12.91 -6.17 7.81
CA GLU A 476 13.29 -6.49 9.19
C GLU A 476 12.42 -7.64 9.72
N PRO A 477 12.98 -8.82 10.07
CA PRO A 477 12.21 -9.89 10.67
C PRO A 477 11.68 -9.49 12.05
N SER A 478 10.64 -10.18 12.50
CA SER A 478 10.18 -10.10 13.89
C SER A 478 11.07 -10.98 14.79
N VAL A 479 11.15 -10.62 16.08
CA VAL A 479 11.89 -11.36 17.11
C VAL A 479 10.98 -11.51 18.33
N PRO A 480 10.77 -12.71 18.87
CA PRO A 480 10.10 -12.89 20.15
C PRO A 480 10.78 -12.04 21.24
N GLY A 481 10.04 -11.17 21.90
CA GLY A 481 10.57 -10.23 22.90
C GLY A 481 11.36 -9.03 22.35
N GLY A 482 11.64 -8.97 21.05
CA GLY A 482 12.30 -7.84 20.38
C GLY A 482 13.83 -7.91 20.28
N TYR A 483 14.39 -6.95 19.54
CA TYR A 483 15.84 -6.78 19.39
C TYR A 483 16.47 -6.15 20.63
N ALA A 484 17.65 -6.64 21.03
CA ALA A 484 18.40 -6.09 22.17
C ALA A 484 19.02 -4.70 21.86
N CYS A 485 19.28 -4.41 20.59
CA CYS A 485 19.76 -3.11 20.12
C CYS A 485 19.39 -2.94 18.64
N VAL A 486 19.16 -1.70 18.22
CA VAL A 486 18.83 -1.34 16.82
C VAL A 486 19.78 -0.26 16.32
N LEU A 487 20.39 -0.47 15.17
CA LEU A 487 21.21 0.51 14.46
C LEU A 487 20.49 0.95 13.18
N LEU A 488 20.17 2.24 13.08
CA LEU A 488 19.56 2.85 11.90
C LEU A 488 20.64 3.58 11.11
N LEU A 489 21.08 2.98 9.99
CA LEU A 489 22.20 3.47 9.18
C LEU A 489 21.74 4.18 7.89
N ASP A 490 22.71 4.81 7.22
CA ASP A 490 22.57 5.46 5.91
C ASP A 490 21.51 6.59 5.87
N GLY A 491 21.25 7.26 6.99
CA GLY A 491 20.16 8.24 7.07
C GLY A 491 20.29 9.44 6.13
N GLU A 492 21.49 10.02 6.00
CA GLU A 492 21.74 11.13 5.08
C GLU A 492 21.44 10.72 3.63
N ARG A 493 21.79 9.48 3.24
CA ARG A 493 21.51 8.94 1.91
C ARG A 493 20.01 8.76 1.67
N LEU A 494 19.26 8.38 2.71
CA LEU A 494 17.82 8.21 2.63
C LEU A 494 17.09 9.54 2.48
N LEU A 495 17.55 10.59 3.16
CA LEU A 495 16.99 11.94 3.11
C LEU A 495 17.43 12.72 1.87
N ALA A 496 18.59 12.40 1.27
CA ALA A 496 19.06 13.03 0.04
C ALA A 496 18.26 12.65 -1.23
N ARG A 497 17.24 11.80 -1.11
CA ARG A 497 16.35 11.47 -2.23
C ARG A 497 15.45 12.66 -2.53
N GLU A 498 15.13 12.83 -3.81
CA GLU A 498 14.17 13.83 -4.25
C GLU A 498 12.74 13.28 -4.18
N GLY A 499 11.82 14.06 -3.64
CA GLY A 499 10.40 13.71 -3.54
C GLY A 499 9.73 14.34 -2.33
N LEU A 500 8.45 14.67 -2.46
CA LEU A 500 7.70 15.32 -1.38
C LEU A 500 7.58 14.45 -0.12
N ARG A 501 7.45 13.13 -0.28
CA ARG A 501 7.24 12.21 0.84
C ARG A 501 8.51 11.62 1.42
N VAL A 502 9.69 12.06 0.99
CA VAL A 502 10.96 11.45 1.39
C VAL A 502 11.17 11.52 2.91
N GLN A 503 10.89 12.65 3.55
CA GLN A 503 11.05 12.79 5.00
C GLN A 503 10.04 11.91 5.76
N GLU A 504 8.78 11.92 5.33
CA GLU A 504 7.68 11.10 5.87
C GLU A 504 8.03 9.60 5.81
N ASP A 505 8.43 9.13 4.63
CA ASP A 505 8.85 7.75 4.40
C ASP A 505 10.00 7.33 5.32
N VAL A 506 11.03 8.18 5.44
CA VAL A 506 12.22 7.86 6.22
C VAL A 506 11.89 7.76 7.70
N LEU A 507 11.09 8.69 8.22
CA LEU A 507 10.63 8.66 9.60
C LEU A 507 9.81 7.39 9.88
N ARG A 508 8.92 7.03 8.96
CA ARG A 508 8.13 5.79 9.03
C ARG A 508 9.00 4.54 9.09
N PHE A 509 9.98 4.40 8.19
CA PHE A 509 10.90 3.25 8.21
C PHE A 509 11.74 3.16 9.48
N TRP A 510 12.19 4.30 10.01
CA TRP A 510 12.97 4.33 11.25
C TRP A 510 12.14 3.99 12.48
N THR A 511 10.92 4.53 12.57
CA THR A 511 10.04 4.29 13.71
C THR A 511 9.55 2.85 13.73
N ASN A 512 9.18 2.27 12.58
CA ASN A 512 8.82 0.85 12.46
C ASN A 512 9.98 -0.09 12.85
N ALA A 513 11.22 0.23 12.47
CA ALA A 513 12.39 -0.57 12.87
C ALA A 513 12.76 -0.40 14.34
N ALA A 514 12.69 0.83 14.86
CA ALA A 514 12.94 1.13 16.27
C ALA A 514 11.93 0.41 17.19
N ALA A 515 10.66 0.33 16.79
CA ALA A 515 9.60 -0.35 17.52
C ALA A 515 9.74 -1.89 17.54
N LYS A 516 10.67 -2.48 16.78
CA LYS A 516 11.02 -3.91 16.91
C LYS A 516 12.01 -4.16 18.06
N GLY A 517 12.56 -3.11 18.68
CA GLY A 517 13.40 -3.22 19.87
C GLY A 517 12.63 -3.77 21.07
N ALA A 518 13.29 -4.56 21.91
CA ALA A 518 12.76 -4.93 23.21
C ALA A 518 12.54 -3.66 24.07
N PRO A 519 11.58 -3.66 25.02
CA PRO A 519 11.41 -2.53 25.93
C PRO A 519 12.73 -2.14 26.61
N GLY A 520 13.13 -0.88 26.47
CA GLY A 520 14.39 -0.35 27.00
C GLY A 520 15.63 -0.57 26.12
N ALA A 521 15.50 -1.27 24.98
CA ALA A 521 16.58 -1.41 24.01
C ALA A 521 17.01 -0.03 23.47
N GLU A 522 18.33 0.12 23.29
CA GLU A 522 18.88 1.33 22.69
C GLU A 522 18.75 1.29 21.16
N VAL A 523 18.35 2.42 20.60
CA VAL A 523 18.23 2.62 19.15
C VAL A 523 19.20 3.73 18.74
N TYR A 524 20.16 3.44 17.88
CA TYR A 524 21.14 4.42 17.42
C TYR A 524 20.74 4.97 16.06
N LEU A 525 20.49 6.28 15.99
CA LEU A 525 20.19 6.98 14.75
C LEU A 525 21.47 7.63 14.20
N VAL A 526 22.02 7.04 13.14
CA VAL A 526 23.36 7.37 12.65
C VAL A 526 23.34 8.48 11.61
N GLY A 527 24.10 9.55 11.87
CA GLY A 527 24.36 10.63 10.91
C GLY A 527 23.22 11.63 10.73
N ILE A 528 22.20 11.61 11.59
CA ILE A 528 21.04 12.50 11.47
C ILE A 528 20.94 13.43 12.67
N GLY A 529 20.77 14.72 12.39
CA GLY A 529 20.54 15.77 13.37
C GLY A 529 19.25 16.54 13.11
N GLY A 530 19.08 17.68 13.78
CA GLY A 530 17.94 18.58 13.56
C GLY A 530 16.61 18.05 14.09
N ARG A 531 15.51 18.53 13.50
CA ARG A 531 14.13 18.27 13.97
C ARG A 531 13.77 16.78 13.96
N LEU A 532 14.11 16.05 12.91
CA LEU A 532 13.84 14.61 12.82
C LEU A 532 14.57 13.81 13.90
N ALA A 533 15.81 14.16 14.23
CA ALA A 533 16.55 13.53 15.33
C ALA A 533 15.89 13.80 16.69
N THR A 534 15.43 15.04 16.92
CA THR A 534 14.70 15.41 18.15
C THR A 534 13.37 14.68 18.27
N ALA A 535 12.61 14.59 17.18
CA ALA A 535 11.33 13.86 17.13
C ALA A 535 11.54 12.38 17.49
N MET A 536 12.55 11.73 16.89
CA MET A 536 12.92 10.35 17.22
C MET A 536 13.39 10.18 18.66
N ALA A 537 14.28 11.06 19.16
CA ALA A 537 14.83 10.99 20.52
C ALA A 537 13.77 11.18 21.62
N THR A 538 12.75 11.99 21.34
CA THR A 538 11.64 12.26 22.28
C THR A 538 10.40 11.42 22.02
N TRP A 539 10.41 10.62 20.95
CA TRP A 539 9.27 9.87 20.42
C TRP A 539 8.01 10.75 20.21
N ARG A 540 8.20 12.03 19.86
CA ARG A 540 7.13 12.96 19.49
C ARG A 540 7.08 13.05 17.97
N LEU A 541 6.25 12.21 17.36
CA LEU A 541 6.28 11.91 15.93
C LEU A 541 5.21 12.68 15.12
N ASP A 542 4.30 13.38 15.80
CA ASP A 542 3.28 14.26 15.25
C ASP A 542 3.86 15.57 14.68
N GLY A 543 4.87 16.13 15.35
CA GLY A 543 5.51 17.41 14.98
C GLY A 543 6.01 17.46 13.53
N PRO A 544 6.81 16.48 13.06
CA PRO A 544 7.29 16.47 11.67
C PRO A 544 6.17 16.47 10.61
N ALA A 545 5.07 15.74 10.85
CA ALA A 545 3.95 15.72 9.91
C ALA A 545 3.18 17.05 9.91
N HIS A 546 3.02 17.69 11.08
CA HIS A 546 2.43 19.02 11.21
C HIS A 546 3.24 20.08 10.46
N ASP A 547 4.55 20.13 10.71
CA ASP A 547 5.47 21.10 10.09
C ASP A 547 5.46 20.96 8.55
N GLU A 548 5.61 19.72 8.05
CA GLU A 548 5.57 19.43 6.62
C GLU A 548 4.22 19.82 6.00
N LEU A 549 3.10 19.56 6.68
CA LEU A 549 1.78 19.96 6.19
C LEU A 549 1.61 21.49 6.15
N ALA A 550 2.18 22.22 7.10
CA ALA A 550 2.17 23.68 7.12
C ALA A 550 2.90 24.25 5.89
N ASP A 551 4.11 23.77 5.61
CA ASP A 551 4.89 24.16 4.43
C ASP A 551 4.13 23.84 3.12
N ARG A 552 3.49 22.67 3.06
CA ARG A 552 2.69 22.26 1.89
C ARG A 552 1.44 23.11 1.68
N ARG A 553 0.85 23.67 2.73
CA ARG A 553 -0.28 24.62 2.60
C ARG A 553 0.18 25.92 1.96
N GLU A 554 1.30 26.47 2.39
CA GLU A 554 1.86 27.70 1.82
C GLU A 554 2.18 27.51 0.32
N LEU A 555 2.75 26.36 -0.04
CA LEU A 555 3.16 26.04 -1.41
C LEU A 555 2.06 25.43 -2.29
N HIS A 556 0.87 25.19 -1.73
CA HIS A 556 -0.23 24.47 -2.39
C HIS A 556 0.23 23.10 -2.92
N PHE A 557 0.90 22.30 -2.09
CA PHE A 557 1.30 20.93 -2.42
C PHE A 557 0.37 19.89 -1.79
N PRO A 558 0.24 18.70 -2.39
CA PRO A 558 -0.54 17.63 -1.80
C PRO A 558 0.10 17.19 -0.47
N PRO A 559 -0.67 17.03 0.61
CA PRO A 559 -2.11 16.82 0.56
C PRO A 559 -2.93 18.02 1.07
N ALA A 560 -2.37 19.24 1.08
CA ALA A 560 -3.10 20.48 1.39
C ALA A 560 -4.13 20.82 0.30
N VAL A 561 -3.82 20.43 -0.94
CA VAL A 561 -4.70 20.48 -2.11
C VAL A 561 -4.74 19.10 -2.77
N ARG A 562 -5.73 18.87 -3.64
CA ARG A 562 -5.73 17.69 -4.52
C ARG A 562 -4.96 17.99 -5.80
N VAL A 563 -4.49 16.94 -6.45
CA VAL A 563 -3.70 17.00 -7.69
C VAL A 563 -4.32 16.12 -8.75
N ALA A 564 -4.27 16.55 -10.02
CA ALA A 564 -4.48 15.68 -11.17
C ALA A 564 -3.26 15.71 -12.09
N THR A 565 -2.71 14.53 -12.38
CA THR A 565 -1.72 14.34 -13.43
C THR A 565 -2.46 13.97 -14.72
N LEU A 566 -2.32 14.80 -15.74
CA LEU A 566 -2.91 14.65 -17.06
C LEU A 566 -1.81 14.22 -18.03
N THR A 567 -2.02 13.13 -18.76
CA THR A 567 -1.03 12.61 -19.71
C THR A 567 -1.71 12.26 -21.03
N GLY A 568 -1.22 12.81 -22.14
CA GLY A 568 -1.87 12.64 -23.44
C GLY A 568 -1.19 13.39 -24.56
N THR A 569 -1.84 13.51 -25.71
CA THR A 569 -1.36 14.45 -26.75
C THR A 569 -1.44 15.88 -26.23
N ASP A 570 -0.63 16.79 -26.77
CA ASP A 570 -0.64 18.21 -26.37
C ASP A 570 -2.04 18.86 -26.46
N GLU A 571 -2.70 18.73 -27.60
CA GLU A 571 -4.11 19.12 -27.79
C GLU A 571 -5.06 18.49 -26.76
N ALA A 572 -4.70 17.31 -26.24
CA ALA A 572 -5.51 16.60 -25.27
C ALA A 572 -5.41 17.11 -23.86
N VAL A 573 -4.18 17.34 -23.44
CA VAL A 573 -3.89 17.90 -22.14
C VAL A 573 -4.37 19.35 -22.08
N THR A 574 -4.10 20.16 -23.10
CA THR A 574 -4.51 21.58 -23.14
C THR A 574 -6.02 21.75 -23.00
N ALA A 575 -6.83 21.07 -23.82
CA ALA A 575 -8.28 21.23 -23.71
C ALA A 575 -8.84 20.64 -22.40
N ALA A 576 -8.19 19.64 -21.80
CA ALA A 576 -8.60 19.13 -20.50
C ALA A 576 -8.31 20.13 -19.37
N VAL A 577 -7.17 20.84 -19.44
CA VAL A 577 -6.84 21.93 -18.52
C VAL A 577 -7.81 23.10 -18.68
N GLU A 578 -8.09 23.52 -19.91
CA GLU A 578 -9.04 24.60 -20.21
C GLU A 578 -10.45 24.29 -19.69
N ALA A 579 -10.90 23.04 -19.81
CA ALA A 579 -12.20 22.60 -19.31
C ALA A 579 -12.37 22.73 -17.78
N LEU A 580 -11.27 22.80 -17.02
CA LEU A 580 -11.33 22.98 -15.56
C LEU A 580 -11.62 24.42 -15.13
N GLY A 581 -11.38 25.41 -16.00
CA GLY A 581 -11.62 26.83 -15.69
C GLY A 581 -11.05 27.25 -14.34
N ASP A 582 -11.89 27.90 -13.53
CA ASP A 582 -11.53 28.49 -12.24
C ASP A 582 -11.44 27.47 -11.08
N ALA A 583 -11.65 26.16 -11.34
CA ALA A 583 -11.54 25.13 -10.31
C ALA A 583 -10.09 24.85 -9.86
N THR A 584 -9.09 25.39 -10.58
CA THR A 584 -7.67 25.17 -10.32
C THR A 584 -7.09 26.19 -9.33
N VAL A 585 -6.00 25.82 -8.65
CA VAL A 585 -5.25 26.71 -7.76
C VAL A 585 -3.76 26.70 -8.08
N GLY A 586 -3.18 27.90 -8.11
CA GLY A 586 -1.78 28.09 -8.52
C GLY A 586 -1.55 27.81 -10.00
N PRO A 587 -0.29 27.90 -10.46
CA PRO A 587 0.04 27.63 -11.86
C PRO A 587 -0.09 26.13 -12.18
N VAL A 588 -0.58 25.86 -13.40
CA VAL A 588 -0.49 24.54 -14.05
C VAL A 588 0.98 24.28 -14.37
N LEU A 589 1.46 23.08 -14.04
CA LEU A 589 2.85 22.69 -14.27
C LEU A 589 2.92 21.81 -15.52
N GLY A 590 3.77 22.17 -16.48
CA GLY A 590 3.80 21.57 -17.81
C GLY A 590 2.96 22.37 -18.84
N PRO A 591 2.65 21.79 -20.01
CA PRO A 591 2.95 20.42 -20.42
C PRO A 591 4.45 20.17 -20.65
N VAL A 592 4.95 19.03 -20.18
CA VAL A 592 6.32 18.55 -20.47
C VAL A 592 6.26 17.25 -21.28
N PRO A 593 7.16 17.02 -22.26
CA PRO A 593 7.23 15.75 -22.97
C PRO A 593 7.43 14.57 -22.02
N VAL A 594 6.77 13.44 -22.29
CA VAL A 594 6.96 12.17 -21.57
C VAL A 594 7.82 11.26 -22.44
N GLU A 595 9.05 11.01 -22.02
CA GLU A 595 9.93 10.05 -22.69
C GLU A 595 9.46 8.61 -22.41
N GLY A 596 9.62 7.71 -23.39
CA GLY A 596 9.29 6.29 -23.21
C GLY A 596 7.80 5.93 -23.21
N ASP A 597 6.89 6.89 -23.37
CA ASP A 597 5.47 6.59 -23.47
C ASP A 597 5.15 5.78 -24.75
N PRO A 598 4.28 4.75 -24.68
CA PRO A 598 3.88 3.99 -25.86
C PRO A 598 3.23 4.83 -26.96
N VAL A 599 2.70 6.01 -26.63
CA VAL A 599 2.13 6.96 -27.58
C VAL A 599 3.17 8.06 -27.86
N PRO A 600 3.72 8.14 -29.09
CA PRO A 600 4.70 9.16 -29.45
C PRO A 600 4.14 10.59 -29.31
N GLY A 601 4.96 11.51 -28.81
CA GLY A 601 4.57 12.93 -28.64
C GLY A 601 3.60 13.17 -27.47
N THR A 602 3.56 12.24 -26.51
CA THR A 602 2.80 12.41 -25.27
C THR A 602 3.44 13.49 -24.40
N VAL A 603 2.60 14.33 -23.81
CA VAL A 603 2.97 15.33 -22.82
C VAL A 603 2.24 15.09 -21.51
N ARG A 604 2.78 15.64 -20.42
CA ARG A 604 2.23 15.59 -19.06
C ARG A 604 2.04 16.99 -18.51
N ALA A 605 0.86 17.27 -17.94
CA ALA A 605 0.61 18.44 -17.12
C ALA A 605 0.09 18.04 -15.74
N ILE A 606 0.34 18.88 -14.74
CA ILE A 606 -0.10 18.70 -13.36
C ILE A 606 -0.94 19.91 -12.98
N VAL A 607 -2.19 19.65 -12.59
CA VAL A 607 -3.10 20.67 -12.07
C VAL A 607 -3.35 20.41 -10.59
N ARG A 608 -3.49 21.50 -9.84
CA ARG A 608 -3.81 21.50 -8.41
C ARG A 608 -5.17 22.13 -8.23
N PHE A 609 -5.95 21.64 -7.27
CA PHE A 609 -7.29 22.15 -7.01
C PHE A 609 -7.69 21.95 -5.54
N PRO A 610 -8.51 22.85 -4.95
CA PRO A 610 -9.02 22.69 -3.61
C PRO A 610 -9.90 21.43 -3.47
N TYR A 611 -9.95 20.86 -2.26
CA TYR A 611 -10.80 19.68 -1.97
C TYR A 611 -12.29 19.92 -2.31
N ALA A 612 -12.78 21.15 -2.16
CA ALA A 612 -14.16 21.54 -2.44
C ALA A 612 -14.56 21.33 -3.92
N HIS A 613 -13.63 21.53 -4.87
CA HIS A 613 -13.86 21.31 -6.30
C HIS A 613 -13.66 19.84 -6.71
N GLY A 614 -13.43 18.94 -5.75
CA GLY A 614 -12.99 17.58 -6.05
C GLY A 614 -13.96 16.75 -6.90
N ALA A 615 -15.27 16.89 -6.69
CA ALA A 615 -16.29 16.18 -7.45
C ALA A 615 -16.45 16.77 -8.86
N GLU A 616 -16.46 18.11 -8.96
CA GLU A 616 -16.54 18.85 -10.22
C GLU A 616 -15.35 18.51 -11.14
N VAL A 617 -14.12 18.64 -10.63
CA VAL A 617 -12.89 18.34 -11.38
C VAL A 617 -12.89 16.89 -11.86
N ALA A 618 -13.26 15.94 -11.00
CA ALA A 618 -13.28 14.53 -11.38
C ALA A 618 -14.33 14.24 -12.48
N ALA A 619 -15.53 14.82 -12.37
CA ALA A 619 -16.58 14.69 -13.38
C ALA A 619 -16.16 15.31 -14.72
N THR A 620 -15.58 16.51 -14.70
CA THR A 620 -15.08 17.22 -15.89
C THR A 620 -13.98 16.42 -16.60
N LEU A 621 -12.95 15.98 -15.87
CA LEU A 621 -11.86 15.20 -16.45
C LEU A 621 -12.33 13.84 -16.99
N LYS A 622 -13.27 13.18 -16.31
CA LYS A 622 -13.90 11.95 -16.80
C LYS A 622 -14.67 12.18 -18.10
N ALA A 623 -15.39 13.29 -18.21
CA ALA A 623 -16.08 13.68 -19.44
C ALA A 623 -15.10 13.91 -20.61
N GLU A 624 -13.93 14.53 -20.36
CA GLU A 624 -12.87 14.69 -21.35
C GLU A 624 -12.30 13.34 -21.82
N VAL A 625 -12.05 12.41 -20.89
CA VAL A 625 -11.60 11.06 -21.22
C VAL A 625 -12.63 10.34 -22.10
N ILE A 626 -13.93 10.41 -21.75
CA ILE A 626 -15.00 9.80 -22.54
C ILE A 626 -15.07 10.41 -23.94
N ARG A 627 -15.09 11.75 -24.04
CA ARG A 627 -15.17 12.48 -25.32
C ARG A 627 -14.07 12.03 -26.28
N ARG A 628 -12.84 11.89 -25.78
CA ARG A 628 -11.65 11.51 -26.55
C ARG A 628 -11.54 10.01 -26.84
N SER A 629 -12.15 9.17 -26.00
CA SER A 629 -12.26 7.73 -26.28
C SER A 629 -13.26 7.42 -27.41
N SER A 630 -14.20 8.34 -27.65
CA SER A 630 -15.27 8.20 -28.64
C SER A 630 -14.88 8.65 -30.05
N THR A 631 -13.84 9.48 -30.19
CA THR A 631 -13.34 9.97 -31.49
C THR A 631 -12.54 8.89 -32.23
N ARG A 632 -13.09 8.40 -33.35
CA ARG A 632 -12.41 7.45 -34.23
C ARG A 632 -11.36 8.19 -35.07
N ARG A 633 -10.07 7.91 -34.86
CA ARG A 633 -9.01 8.28 -35.83
C ARG A 633 -8.80 7.17 -36.85
N VAL A 634 -8.68 7.55 -38.13
CA VAL A 634 -8.18 6.68 -39.19
C VAL A 634 -6.65 6.77 -39.14
N LEU A 635 -5.96 5.67 -38.85
CA LEU A 635 -4.50 5.62 -38.95
C LEU A 635 -4.07 5.65 -40.42
N PRO A 636 -2.92 6.25 -40.78
CA PRO A 636 -2.35 6.14 -42.11
C PRO A 636 -2.14 4.65 -42.45
N GLY A 637 -2.70 4.17 -43.55
CA GLY A 637 -2.59 2.76 -43.98
C GLY A 637 -3.87 1.90 -43.84
N GLY A 638 -5.05 2.49 -43.65
CA GLY A 638 -6.34 1.81 -43.89
C GLY A 638 -6.78 0.80 -42.82
N ASN A 639 -5.94 0.48 -41.84
CA ASN A 639 -6.33 -0.38 -40.72
C ASN A 639 -7.11 0.44 -39.67
N ARG A 640 -8.42 0.21 -39.59
CA ARG A 640 -9.31 0.77 -38.55
C ARG A 640 -9.03 0.11 -37.18
N ARG A 641 -7.88 0.39 -36.57
CA ARG A 641 -7.65 0.07 -35.14
C ARG A 641 -8.16 1.22 -34.27
N ARG A 642 -8.77 0.90 -33.12
CA ARG A 642 -9.07 1.91 -32.08
C ARG A 642 -7.73 2.53 -31.65
N ALA A 643 -7.59 3.84 -31.79
CA ALA A 643 -6.44 4.55 -31.24
C ALA A 643 -6.40 4.37 -29.71
N ALA A 644 -5.21 4.26 -29.14
CA ALA A 644 -5.04 4.27 -27.68
C ALA A 644 -5.69 5.54 -27.09
N PRO A 645 -6.23 5.49 -25.85
CA PRO A 645 -6.82 6.66 -25.21
C PRO A 645 -5.81 7.81 -25.21
N THR A 646 -6.20 8.92 -25.84
CA THR A 646 -5.33 10.09 -26.07
C THR A 646 -5.18 10.97 -24.83
N LEU A 647 -5.95 10.69 -23.77
CA LEU A 647 -5.86 11.35 -22.47
C LEU A 647 -6.00 10.29 -21.36
N ARG A 648 -5.05 10.30 -20.44
CA ARG A 648 -5.04 9.56 -19.17
C ARG A 648 -5.07 10.58 -18.04
N VAL A 649 -5.84 10.27 -17.01
CA VAL A 649 -6.02 11.11 -15.81
C VAL A 649 -5.67 10.28 -14.60
N ARG A 650 -4.86 10.83 -13.71
CA ARG A 650 -4.57 10.28 -12.39
C ARG A 650 -4.87 11.35 -11.34
N LEU A 651 -5.95 11.16 -10.60
CA LEU A 651 -6.28 12.00 -9.46
C LEU A 651 -5.54 11.54 -8.21
N ASP A 652 -5.24 12.50 -7.32
CA ASP A 652 -4.54 12.29 -6.06
C ASP A 652 -3.21 11.54 -6.23
N ASP A 653 -2.48 11.89 -7.29
CA ASP A 653 -1.15 11.35 -7.55
C ASP A 653 -0.23 11.62 -6.35
N ALA A 654 0.28 10.55 -5.73
CA ALA A 654 1.12 10.62 -4.54
C ALA A 654 2.53 11.13 -4.83
N GLU A 655 2.99 10.98 -6.08
CA GLU A 655 4.30 11.44 -6.55
C GLU A 655 4.17 12.15 -7.90
N PRO A 656 3.45 13.28 -7.97
CA PRO A 656 3.17 13.93 -9.26
C PRO A 656 4.43 14.52 -9.90
N PHE A 657 5.49 14.72 -9.11
CA PHE A 657 6.73 15.39 -9.52
C PHE A 657 7.89 14.46 -9.87
N THR A 658 7.74 13.14 -9.67
CA THR A 658 8.79 12.18 -10.06
C THR A 658 8.70 11.89 -11.57
N GLU A 659 9.84 11.57 -12.19
CA GLU A 659 9.87 11.06 -13.56
C GLU A 659 9.21 9.67 -13.55
N VAL A 660 8.24 9.47 -14.46
CA VAL A 660 7.44 8.23 -14.58
C VAL A 660 8.25 7.15 -15.30
#